data_AF-A0A2A3E3J5-F1
#
_entry.id   AF-A0A2A3E3J5-F1
#
_cell.length_a   1.000
_cell.length_b   1.000
_cell.length_c   1.000
_cell.angle_alpha   90.00
_cell.angle_beta   90.00
_cell.angle_gamma   90.00
#
_symmetry.space_group_name_H-M   'P 1'
#
loop_
_entity.id
_entity.type
_entity.pdbx_description
1 polymer ?
#
loop_
_entity_poly.entity_id
_entity_poly.type
_entity_poly.pdbx_seq_one_letter_code
_entity_poly.pdbx_strand_id
1 'polypeptide(L)'
;MTNIVRNVCLSSGYDMPLIGFGTYKIQGKELIYEVVDESLNVGFRSIDTAVVYRNEEDIGYALKNLLPKYNLQRSDIFITTKLHPKGIEQCVQKSLKAFNTTYIDLYLIHWPGATRIPETSTNNLSLRAKTWSKLVDLKKQGFIRSIGVSNFTIKHLQELLQNCKDILPAVNQVELHPHYRQEELIKYCNEKGIHIQAYSSLGTSGNINLLRNPIVLKIASQLNVSSARLLLNWALQQGIGVIPKAVNKEHIKDNIQLDFLIDEENKIAQLCLEKYNKLGKNGKPSQKEWTVLSGIVLLKKDGTLSLVALATGTKCLGKIDLMNTKLYEEGCRLSDSHAEILVRRAFLRYLYEQIDFLLNGVKNNVFIIDDKKKIKINDGISFHFFTSQTPCGDCSIFLKEEDNAPPIKIKKYNHNIEIEIKSNVNEKKKQVIKDIYRTGAKCVKSEKYQDPHLPGINYHVVGPLRTKPGRGNPTLSLSCSDKIAKWNLLGIQGSFLSILIPPIKLETIIVGGNSPFSLEAMERGLYKRFNSEIYKLKIIQSKHFFKQQKNSERKNPCPSSIIWCAVRNRDTEIAVEGRKQGATKKKKGSNLLISRRALFETFLRTCDKYQHSDCNIRHPKKITYLDCKKWSKNYQSLWNTLKSEFFHDWPSKPIQLQTFVL
;
A
#
# COMPACT_ATOMS: atom_id res chain seq x y z
N MET A 1 -14.08 -4.55 6.03
CA MET A 1 -13.98 -5.82 5.28
C MET A 1 -13.27 -5.48 3.98
N THR A 2 -12.02 -5.90 3.82
CA THR A 2 -11.32 -5.75 2.55
C THR A 2 -11.95 -6.73 1.55
N ASN A 3 -12.38 -6.28 0.38
CA ASN A 3 -12.87 -7.14 -0.69
C ASN A 3 -11.66 -7.81 -1.34
N ILE A 4 -11.16 -8.85 -0.68
CA ILE A 4 -10.42 -9.89 -1.38
C ILE A 4 -11.40 -10.47 -2.40
N VAL A 5 -10.98 -10.51 -3.66
CA VAL A 5 -11.74 -11.18 -4.73
C VAL A 5 -12.06 -12.58 -4.24
N ARG A 6 -13.34 -12.87 -4.02
CA ARG A 6 -13.76 -14.16 -3.45
C ARG A 6 -14.02 -15.22 -4.52
N ASN A 7 -14.18 -14.81 -5.77
CA ASN A 7 -14.49 -15.69 -6.90
C ASN A 7 -13.57 -15.40 -8.08
N VAL A 8 -13.28 -16.41 -8.88
CA VAL A 8 -12.58 -16.30 -10.16
C VAL A 8 -13.49 -16.84 -11.27
N CYS A 9 -13.60 -16.11 -12.38
CA CYS A 9 -14.23 -16.63 -13.58
C CYS A 9 -13.25 -17.59 -14.27
N LEU A 10 -13.60 -18.87 -14.32
CA LEU A 10 -12.80 -19.91 -14.96
C LEU A 10 -12.86 -19.76 -16.49
N SER A 11 -11.90 -20.35 -17.20
CA SER A 11 -11.90 -20.40 -18.67
C SER A 11 -13.13 -21.11 -19.27
N SER A 12 -13.86 -21.86 -18.45
CA SER A 12 -15.15 -22.47 -18.79
C SER A 12 -16.34 -21.51 -18.73
N GLY A 13 -16.16 -20.28 -18.26
CA GLY A 13 -17.20 -19.26 -18.08
C GLY A 13 -17.97 -19.33 -16.75
N TYR A 14 -17.63 -20.26 -15.87
CA TYR A 14 -18.26 -20.40 -14.54
C TYR A 14 -17.42 -19.73 -13.46
N ASP A 15 -18.08 -19.11 -12.48
CA ASP A 15 -17.42 -18.54 -11.30
C ASP A 15 -17.11 -19.64 -10.26
N MET A 16 -15.87 -19.64 -9.78
CA MET A 16 -15.39 -20.53 -8.73
C MET A 16 -14.96 -19.72 -7.49
N PRO A 17 -15.44 -20.06 -6.29
CA PRO A 17 -14.91 -19.47 -5.07
C PRO A 17 -13.42 -19.79 -4.87
N LEU A 18 -12.62 -18.77 -4.56
CA LEU A 18 -11.19 -18.91 -4.28
C LEU A 18 -10.91 -19.57 -2.92
N ILE A 19 -11.88 -19.59 -2.01
CA ILE A 19 -11.77 -20.21 -0.69
C ILE A 19 -12.72 -21.40 -0.65
N GLY A 20 -12.16 -22.62 -0.67
CA GLY A 20 -12.93 -23.86 -0.56
C GLY A 20 -12.64 -24.62 0.73
N PHE A 21 -13.54 -25.53 1.09
CA PHE A 21 -13.39 -26.40 2.24
C PHE A 21 -12.86 -27.77 1.79
N GLY A 22 -11.62 -28.10 2.19
CA GLY A 22 -10.99 -29.38 1.85
C GLY A 22 -11.39 -30.50 2.81
N THR A 23 -11.78 -31.65 2.27
CA THR A 23 -12.33 -32.78 3.06
C THR A 23 -11.40 -33.99 3.20
N TYR A 24 -10.15 -33.87 2.77
CA TYR A 24 -9.19 -34.96 2.83
C TYR A 24 -9.03 -35.52 4.26
N LYS A 25 -9.11 -36.85 4.40
CA LYS A 25 -9.08 -37.60 5.66
C LYS A 25 -10.22 -37.29 6.65
N ILE A 26 -11.30 -36.64 6.22
CA ILE A 26 -12.53 -36.54 7.01
C ILE A 26 -13.45 -37.67 6.56
N GLN A 27 -13.81 -38.56 7.47
CA GLN A 27 -14.64 -39.74 7.22
C GLN A 27 -15.61 -39.94 8.40
N GLY A 28 -16.72 -40.61 8.13
CA GLY A 28 -17.80 -40.81 9.09
C GLY A 28 -18.92 -39.81 8.85
N LYS A 29 -20.15 -40.33 8.76
CA LYS A 29 -21.34 -39.58 8.39
C LYS A 29 -21.62 -38.42 9.35
N GLU A 30 -21.50 -38.66 10.65
CA GLU A 30 -21.73 -37.66 11.69
C GLU A 30 -20.69 -36.52 11.61
N LEU A 31 -19.40 -36.87 11.56
CA LEU A 31 -18.33 -35.88 11.49
C LEU A 31 -18.39 -35.05 10.21
N ILE A 32 -18.67 -35.67 9.06
CA ILE A 32 -18.88 -34.95 7.80
C ILE A 32 -20.06 -33.98 7.92
N TYR A 33 -21.18 -34.43 8.49
CA TYR A 33 -22.34 -33.57 8.70
C TYR A 33 -21.98 -32.34 9.55
N GLU A 34 -21.30 -32.54 10.68
CA GLU A 34 -20.91 -31.45 11.59
C GLU A 34 -19.98 -30.42 10.93
N VAL A 35 -18.94 -30.88 10.22
CA VAL A 35 -17.98 -29.95 9.59
C VAL A 35 -18.58 -29.24 8.38
N VAL A 36 -19.47 -29.90 7.62
CA VAL A 36 -20.18 -29.27 6.51
C VAL A 36 -21.16 -28.23 7.06
N ASP A 37 -21.88 -28.53 8.14
CA ASP A 37 -22.79 -27.59 8.81
C ASP A 37 -22.03 -26.32 9.24
N GLU A 38 -20.91 -26.48 9.96
CA GLU A 38 -20.09 -25.35 10.36
C GLU A 38 -19.51 -24.60 9.17
N SER A 39 -19.07 -25.30 8.12
CA SER A 39 -18.52 -24.66 6.92
C SER A 39 -19.55 -23.75 6.23
N LEU A 40 -20.81 -24.21 6.10
CA LEU A 40 -21.88 -23.44 5.49
C LEU A 40 -22.26 -22.24 6.36
N ASN A 41 -22.33 -22.45 7.68
CA ASN A 41 -22.61 -21.43 8.68
C ASN A 41 -21.63 -20.24 8.60
N VAL A 42 -20.33 -20.52 8.51
CA VAL A 42 -19.32 -19.45 8.45
C VAL A 42 -19.14 -18.84 7.06
N GLY A 43 -19.79 -19.42 6.04
CA GLY A 43 -19.90 -18.83 4.71
C GLY A 43 -19.13 -19.52 3.58
N PHE A 44 -18.63 -20.75 3.77
CA PHE A 44 -18.05 -21.50 2.66
C PHE A 44 -19.13 -21.82 1.62
N ARG A 45 -18.76 -21.70 0.34
CA ARG A 45 -19.62 -22.05 -0.81
C ARG A 45 -18.89 -22.94 -1.82
N SER A 46 -17.74 -23.49 -1.44
CA SER A 46 -16.96 -24.42 -2.26
C SER A 46 -16.49 -25.58 -1.39
N ILE A 47 -16.70 -26.81 -1.86
CA ILE A 47 -16.30 -28.05 -1.16
C ILE A 47 -15.40 -28.85 -2.11
N ASP A 48 -14.22 -29.20 -1.62
CA ASP A 48 -13.25 -30.03 -2.32
C ASP A 48 -13.18 -31.43 -1.70
N THR A 49 -13.40 -32.45 -2.53
CA THR A 49 -13.23 -33.86 -2.19
C THR A 49 -12.59 -34.64 -3.34
N ALA A 50 -12.53 -35.96 -3.24
CA ALA A 50 -12.13 -36.89 -4.28
C ALA A 50 -12.78 -38.25 -4.03
N VAL A 51 -12.97 -39.03 -5.08
CA VAL A 51 -13.55 -40.39 -4.99
C VAL A 51 -12.75 -41.28 -4.04
N VAL A 52 -11.42 -41.14 -4.02
CA VAL A 52 -10.52 -41.88 -3.12
C VAL A 52 -10.68 -41.51 -1.65
N TYR A 53 -11.31 -40.38 -1.31
CA TYR A 53 -11.52 -39.98 0.08
C TYR A 53 -12.68 -40.74 0.73
N ARG A 54 -13.56 -41.34 -0.08
CA ARG A 54 -14.70 -42.17 0.35
C ARG A 54 -15.67 -41.44 1.28
N ASN A 55 -15.96 -40.18 0.99
CA ASN A 55 -16.88 -39.34 1.77
C ASN A 55 -17.88 -38.57 0.89
N GLU A 56 -17.96 -38.83 -0.42
CA GLU A 56 -18.88 -38.14 -1.35
C GLU A 56 -20.36 -38.34 -0.96
N GLU A 57 -20.73 -39.56 -0.55
CA GLU A 57 -22.10 -39.89 -0.16
C GLU A 57 -22.50 -39.20 1.15
N ASP A 58 -21.61 -39.16 2.13
CA ASP A 58 -21.82 -38.45 3.39
C ASP A 58 -21.97 -36.93 3.16
N ILE A 59 -21.16 -36.36 2.25
CA ILE A 59 -21.27 -34.94 1.86
C ILE A 59 -22.61 -34.69 1.14
N GLY A 60 -23.01 -35.58 0.23
CA GLY A 60 -24.30 -35.52 -0.44
C GLY A 60 -25.48 -35.53 0.55
N TYR A 61 -25.42 -36.43 1.52
CA TYR A 61 -26.37 -36.48 2.63
C TYR A 61 -26.38 -35.18 3.44
N ALA A 62 -25.20 -34.67 3.84
CA ALA A 62 -25.10 -33.42 4.60
C ALA A 62 -25.70 -32.24 3.84
N LEU A 63 -25.33 -32.05 2.57
CA LEU A 63 -25.84 -30.95 1.73
C LEU A 63 -27.36 -31.03 1.56
N LYS A 64 -27.92 -32.21 1.29
CA LYS A 64 -29.37 -32.39 1.14
C LYS A 64 -30.15 -31.87 2.35
N ASN A 65 -29.63 -32.09 3.56
CA ASN A 65 -30.30 -31.73 4.81
C ASN A 65 -29.98 -30.29 5.26
N LEU A 66 -28.77 -29.80 4.99
CA LEU A 66 -28.27 -28.53 5.52
C LEU A 66 -28.53 -27.33 4.59
N LEU A 67 -28.64 -27.52 3.28
CA LEU A 67 -28.88 -26.40 2.37
C LEU A 67 -30.17 -25.63 2.69
N PRO A 68 -31.33 -26.29 2.97
CA PRO A 68 -32.53 -25.59 3.40
C PRO A 68 -32.36 -24.79 4.70
N LYS A 69 -31.58 -25.31 5.66
CA LYS A 69 -31.28 -24.64 6.94
C LYS A 69 -30.64 -23.26 6.73
N TYR A 70 -29.83 -23.09 5.68
CA TYR A 70 -29.13 -21.85 5.35
C TYR A 70 -29.78 -21.05 4.21
N ASN A 71 -30.99 -21.42 3.77
CA ASN A 71 -31.66 -20.85 2.60
C ASN A 71 -30.76 -20.87 1.34
N LEU A 72 -30.08 -21.99 1.12
CA LEU A 72 -29.20 -22.23 -0.02
C LEU A 72 -29.79 -23.33 -0.91
N GLN A 73 -29.38 -23.31 -2.17
CA GLN A 73 -29.69 -24.32 -3.17
C GLN A 73 -28.40 -25.01 -3.65
N ARG A 74 -28.55 -26.12 -4.37
CA ARG A 74 -27.41 -26.84 -4.97
C ARG A 74 -26.57 -25.92 -5.88
N SER A 75 -27.20 -24.96 -6.56
CA SER A 75 -26.52 -23.97 -7.41
C SER A 75 -25.62 -23.00 -6.66
N ASP A 76 -25.83 -22.81 -5.36
CA ASP A 76 -25.03 -21.92 -4.52
C ASP A 76 -23.75 -22.57 -4.00
N ILE A 77 -23.59 -23.88 -4.18
CA ILE A 77 -22.41 -24.64 -3.74
C ILE A 77 -21.61 -25.07 -4.96
N PHE A 78 -20.33 -24.77 -4.96
CA PHE A 78 -19.37 -25.24 -5.95
C PHE A 78 -18.74 -26.55 -5.46
N ILE A 79 -19.05 -27.69 -6.10
CA ILE A 79 -18.50 -28.99 -5.73
C ILE A 79 -17.33 -29.35 -6.66
N THR A 80 -16.17 -29.59 -6.06
CA THR A 80 -15.00 -30.16 -6.73
C THR A 80 -14.80 -31.60 -6.27
N THR A 81 -14.73 -32.54 -7.23
CA THR A 81 -14.26 -33.91 -6.96
C THR A 81 -13.23 -34.35 -7.99
N LYS A 82 -12.56 -35.48 -7.72
CA LYS A 82 -11.41 -35.95 -8.48
C LYS A 82 -11.55 -37.42 -8.82
N LEU A 83 -11.22 -37.72 -10.07
CA LEU A 83 -11.36 -39.03 -10.70
C LEU A 83 -10.54 -40.12 -9.96
N HIS A 84 -11.12 -41.32 -9.86
CA HIS A 84 -10.37 -42.53 -9.56
C HIS A 84 -9.74 -43.13 -10.83
N PRO A 85 -8.51 -43.70 -10.80
CA PRO A 85 -7.79 -44.20 -11.99
C PRO A 85 -8.49 -45.27 -12.88
N LYS A 86 -9.71 -45.73 -12.59
CA LYS A 86 -10.43 -46.78 -13.32
C LYS A 86 -11.89 -46.40 -13.59
N GLY A 87 -12.34 -46.56 -14.84
CA GLY A 87 -13.76 -46.48 -15.23
C GLY A 87 -14.39 -45.08 -15.15
N ILE A 88 -14.00 -44.17 -16.05
CA ILE A 88 -14.31 -42.73 -15.97
C ILE A 88 -15.81 -42.43 -15.90
N GLU A 89 -16.59 -42.95 -16.85
CA GLU A 89 -18.03 -42.66 -16.95
C GLU A 89 -18.79 -43.21 -15.75
N GLN A 90 -18.51 -44.45 -15.37
CA GLN A 90 -19.07 -45.07 -14.17
C GLN A 90 -18.69 -44.29 -12.90
N CYS A 91 -17.46 -43.75 -12.85
CA CYS A 91 -16.99 -42.95 -11.72
C CYS A 91 -17.77 -41.64 -11.59
N VAL A 92 -17.96 -40.92 -12.70
CA VAL A 92 -18.75 -39.68 -12.71
C VAL A 92 -20.20 -39.94 -12.32
N GLN A 93 -20.82 -41.00 -12.88
CA GLN A 93 -22.19 -41.37 -12.52
C GLN A 93 -22.32 -41.76 -11.04
N LYS A 94 -21.33 -42.46 -10.49
CA LYS A 94 -21.30 -42.76 -9.04
C LYS A 94 -21.18 -41.49 -8.20
N SER A 95 -20.32 -40.55 -8.56
CA SER A 95 -20.21 -39.27 -7.84
C SER A 95 -21.53 -38.48 -7.92
N LEU A 96 -22.16 -38.38 -9.11
CA LEU A 96 -23.47 -37.72 -9.27
C LEU A 96 -24.54 -38.33 -8.34
N LYS A 97 -24.60 -39.67 -8.28
CA LYS A 97 -25.49 -40.39 -7.38
C LYS A 97 -25.16 -40.12 -5.91
N ALA A 98 -23.89 -40.17 -5.53
CA ALA A 98 -23.43 -39.95 -4.16
C ALA A 98 -23.79 -38.54 -3.64
N PHE A 99 -23.60 -37.52 -4.47
CA PHE A 99 -23.99 -36.14 -4.13
C PHE A 99 -25.49 -35.85 -4.31
N ASN A 100 -26.26 -36.80 -4.87
CA ASN A 100 -27.67 -36.62 -5.22
C ASN A 100 -27.91 -35.36 -6.09
N THR A 101 -27.14 -35.23 -7.16
CA THR A 101 -27.13 -34.05 -8.06
C THR A 101 -27.07 -34.49 -9.53
N THR A 102 -27.51 -33.62 -10.44
CA THR A 102 -27.45 -33.86 -11.90
C THR A 102 -26.17 -33.35 -12.56
N TYR A 103 -25.39 -32.53 -11.86
CA TYR A 103 -24.12 -32.00 -12.35
C TYR A 103 -23.07 -31.83 -11.23
N ILE A 104 -21.79 -31.83 -11.65
CA ILE A 104 -20.63 -31.44 -10.83
C ILE A 104 -20.04 -30.13 -11.36
N ASP A 105 -19.61 -29.23 -10.47
CA ASP A 105 -19.07 -27.91 -10.85
C ASP A 105 -17.65 -28.02 -11.43
N LEU A 106 -16.78 -28.80 -10.77
CA LEU A 106 -15.42 -29.07 -11.23
C LEU A 106 -15.04 -30.54 -11.03
N TYR A 107 -14.60 -31.20 -12.11
CA TYR A 107 -14.08 -32.57 -12.06
C TYR A 107 -12.62 -32.62 -12.48
N LEU A 108 -11.75 -33.14 -11.61
CA LEU A 108 -10.30 -33.14 -11.84
C LEU A 108 -9.75 -34.53 -12.15
N ILE A 109 -8.77 -34.62 -13.05
CA ILE A 109 -7.85 -35.77 -13.07
C ILE A 109 -6.93 -35.65 -11.85
N HIS A 110 -7.03 -36.58 -10.88
CA HIS A 110 -6.38 -36.45 -9.57
C HIS A 110 -4.84 -36.53 -9.63
N TRP A 111 -4.30 -37.39 -10.50
CA TRP A 111 -2.86 -37.59 -10.67
C TRP A 111 -2.50 -37.74 -12.16
N PRO A 112 -1.31 -37.29 -12.61
CA PRO A 112 -0.89 -37.44 -14.00
C PRO A 112 -0.56 -38.88 -14.39
N GLY A 113 -0.39 -39.79 -13.43
CA GLY A 113 -0.13 -41.21 -13.66
C GLY A 113 -1.23 -42.13 -13.12
N ALA A 114 -1.17 -43.40 -13.50
CA ALA A 114 -2.10 -44.42 -13.02
C ALA A 114 -1.44 -45.41 -12.05
N THR A 115 -2.23 -45.96 -11.13
CA THR A 115 -1.77 -46.96 -10.17
C THR A 115 -1.18 -48.17 -10.88
N ARG A 116 -0.03 -48.67 -10.38
CA ARG A 116 0.75 -49.79 -10.96
C ARG A 116 1.36 -49.52 -12.34
N ILE A 117 1.39 -48.27 -12.79
CA ILE A 117 2.15 -47.86 -13.98
C ILE A 117 3.31 -46.96 -13.50
N PRO A 118 4.58 -47.28 -13.82
CA PRO A 118 5.71 -46.43 -13.47
C PRO A 118 5.52 -45.01 -14.00
N GLU A 119 5.93 -43.99 -13.25
CA GLU A 119 5.79 -42.59 -13.64
C GLU A 119 6.43 -42.29 -15.01
N THR A 120 7.57 -42.92 -15.29
CA THR A 120 8.33 -42.79 -16.53
C THR A 120 7.69 -43.48 -17.74
N SER A 121 6.64 -44.29 -17.55
CA SER A 121 6.00 -45.01 -18.64
C SER A 121 5.25 -44.07 -19.60
N THR A 122 5.49 -44.23 -20.90
CA THR A 122 4.77 -43.55 -21.98
C THR A 122 3.28 -43.90 -21.99
N ASN A 123 2.86 -45.00 -21.36
CA ASN A 123 1.44 -45.36 -21.23
C ASN A 123 0.65 -44.31 -20.45
N ASN A 124 1.26 -43.59 -19.50
CA ASN A 124 0.59 -42.53 -18.77
C ASN A 124 0.16 -41.38 -19.70
N LEU A 125 0.93 -41.09 -20.76
CA LEU A 125 0.56 -40.08 -21.76
C LEU A 125 -0.75 -40.44 -22.46
N SER A 126 -0.84 -41.67 -22.97
CA SER A 126 -2.06 -42.15 -23.64
C SER A 126 -3.26 -42.17 -22.69
N LEU A 127 -3.06 -42.58 -21.44
CA LEU A 127 -4.11 -42.60 -20.43
C LEU A 127 -4.62 -41.20 -20.08
N ARG A 128 -3.72 -40.20 -19.94
CA ARG A 128 -4.11 -38.81 -19.73
C ARG A 128 -4.99 -38.31 -20.87
N ALA A 129 -4.57 -38.52 -22.12
CA ALA A 129 -5.32 -38.09 -23.31
C ALA A 129 -6.70 -38.78 -23.40
N LYS A 130 -6.76 -40.11 -23.24
CA LYS A 130 -8.03 -40.87 -23.22
C LYS A 130 -8.95 -40.38 -22.11
N THR A 131 -8.40 -40.12 -20.93
CA THR A 131 -9.17 -39.65 -19.78
C THR A 131 -9.75 -38.27 -20.03
N TRP A 132 -8.94 -37.36 -20.55
CA TRP A 132 -9.37 -36.00 -20.86
C TRP A 132 -10.45 -35.97 -21.93
N SER A 133 -10.28 -36.75 -23.01
CA SER A 133 -11.30 -36.87 -24.07
C SER A 133 -12.66 -37.28 -23.50
N LYS A 134 -12.70 -38.29 -22.62
CA LYS A 134 -13.96 -38.70 -22.00
C LYS A 134 -14.56 -37.66 -21.05
N LEU A 135 -13.73 -36.90 -20.34
CA LEU A 135 -14.21 -35.77 -19.52
C LEU A 135 -14.77 -34.63 -20.37
N VAL A 136 -14.19 -34.39 -21.56
CA VAL A 136 -14.73 -33.43 -22.54
C VAL A 136 -16.13 -33.87 -22.99
N ASP A 137 -16.33 -35.15 -23.30
CA ASP A 137 -17.65 -35.66 -23.69
C ASP A 137 -18.69 -35.50 -22.56
N LEU A 138 -18.32 -35.85 -21.33
CA LEU A 138 -19.21 -35.72 -20.16
C LEU A 138 -19.54 -34.26 -19.85
N LYS A 139 -18.60 -33.34 -20.09
CA LYS A 139 -18.86 -31.89 -20.03
C LYS A 139 -19.86 -31.46 -21.11
N LYS A 140 -19.68 -31.90 -22.36
CA LYS A 140 -20.61 -31.60 -23.47
C LYS A 140 -22.03 -32.13 -23.20
N GLN A 141 -22.15 -33.25 -22.49
CA GLN A 141 -23.43 -33.83 -22.06
C GLN A 141 -24.07 -33.09 -20.87
N GLY A 142 -23.39 -32.12 -20.26
CA GLY A 142 -23.93 -31.31 -19.15
C GLY A 142 -23.73 -31.91 -17.75
N PHE A 143 -23.12 -33.09 -17.63
CA PHE A 143 -22.84 -33.71 -16.33
C PHE A 143 -21.76 -32.98 -15.53
N ILE A 144 -20.89 -32.24 -16.21
CA ILE A 144 -19.76 -31.53 -15.60
C ILE A 144 -19.69 -30.12 -16.18
N ARG A 145 -19.67 -29.08 -15.31
CA ARG A 145 -19.55 -27.69 -15.76
C ARG A 145 -18.12 -27.34 -16.17
N SER A 146 -17.14 -27.71 -15.37
CA SER A 146 -15.72 -27.45 -15.59
C SER A 146 -14.87 -28.71 -15.39
N ILE A 147 -13.84 -28.86 -16.22
CA ILE A 147 -12.87 -29.97 -16.12
C ILE A 147 -11.48 -29.41 -15.89
N GLY A 148 -10.67 -30.11 -15.10
CA GLY A 148 -9.33 -29.69 -14.74
C GLY A 148 -8.43 -30.85 -14.35
N VAL A 149 -7.27 -30.53 -13.80
CA VAL A 149 -6.25 -31.51 -13.41
C VAL A 149 -5.72 -31.21 -12.01
N SER A 150 -5.02 -32.17 -11.42
CA SER A 150 -4.34 -32.04 -10.13
C SER A 150 -2.98 -32.69 -10.20
N ASN A 151 -1.97 -32.06 -9.60
CA ASN A 151 -0.57 -32.51 -9.57
C ASN A 151 0.11 -32.56 -10.95
N PHE A 152 -0.34 -31.75 -11.91
CA PHE A 152 0.27 -31.72 -13.24
C PHE A 152 1.42 -30.71 -13.27
N THR A 153 2.57 -31.15 -13.79
CA THR A 153 3.74 -30.31 -14.09
C THR A 153 3.57 -29.63 -15.45
N ILE A 154 4.46 -28.68 -15.79
CA ILE A 154 4.46 -28.03 -17.11
C ILE A 154 4.54 -29.06 -18.24
N LYS A 155 5.39 -30.08 -18.10
CA LYS A 155 5.52 -31.17 -19.07
C LYS A 155 4.19 -31.91 -19.27
N HIS A 156 3.52 -32.29 -18.18
CA HIS A 156 2.22 -32.98 -18.26
C HIS A 156 1.14 -32.12 -18.91
N LEU A 157 1.12 -30.82 -18.63
CA LEU A 157 0.19 -29.88 -19.26
C LEU A 157 0.47 -29.74 -20.76
N GLN A 158 1.74 -29.55 -21.16
CA GLN A 158 2.13 -29.45 -22.57
C GLN A 158 1.72 -30.71 -23.36
N GLU A 159 2.02 -31.89 -22.81
CA GLU A 159 1.64 -33.17 -23.38
C GLU A 159 0.12 -33.35 -23.54
N LEU A 160 -0.64 -32.92 -22.53
CA LEU A 160 -2.10 -32.96 -22.58
C LEU A 160 -2.63 -32.03 -23.68
N LEU A 161 -2.12 -30.80 -23.75
CA LEU A 161 -2.56 -29.78 -24.71
C LEU A 161 -2.15 -30.08 -26.17
N GLN A 162 -1.08 -30.84 -26.39
CA GLN A 162 -0.70 -31.32 -27.72
C GLN A 162 -1.73 -32.32 -28.27
N ASN A 163 -2.25 -33.19 -27.41
CA ASN A 163 -3.13 -34.29 -27.79
C ASN A 163 -4.63 -33.95 -27.67
N CYS A 164 -5.00 -32.89 -26.95
CA CYS A 164 -6.38 -32.48 -26.72
C CYS A 164 -6.52 -30.96 -26.79
N LYS A 165 -6.97 -30.44 -27.96
CA LYS A 165 -6.98 -28.99 -28.24
C LYS A 165 -8.32 -28.28 -27.96
N ASP A 166 -9.41 -29.03 -27.78
CA ASP A 166 -10.75 -28.44 -27.76
C ASP A 166 -11.08 -27.66 -26.49
N ILE A 167 -10.64 -28.14 -25.33
CA ILE A 167 -10.96 -27.56 -24.02
C ILE A 167 -9.70 -27.59 -23.14
N LEU A 168 -9.24 -26.40 -22.75
CA LEU A 168 -8.14 -26.24 -21.80
C LEU A 168 -8.61 -26.62 -20.38
N PRO A 169 -7.70 -27.17 -19.54
CA PRO A 169 -8.00 -27.33 -18.12
C PRO A 169 -8.37 -26.00 -17.48
N ALA A 170 -9.52 -25.94 -16.80
CA ALA A 170 -9.95 -24.73 -16.10
C ALA A 170 -9.10 -24.47 -14.85
N VAL A 171 -8.68 -25.56 -14.19
CA VAL A 171 -7.92 -25.53 -12.93
C VAL A 171 -6.80 -26.56 -12.98
N ASN A 172 -5.64 -26.20 -12.42
CA ASN A 172 -4.60 -27.14 -11.98
C ASN A 172 -4.44 -27.03 -10.45
N GLN A 173 -4.85 -28.06 -9.72
CA GLN A 173 -4.77 -28.10 -8.26
C GLN A 173 -3.43 -28.73 -7.83
N VAL A 174 -2.60 -28.03 -7.06
CA VAL A 174 -1.23 -28.47 -6.71
C VAL A 174 -0.86 -28.15 -5.27
N GLU A 175 0.15 -28.85 -4.75
CA GLU A 175 0.78 -28.48 -3.48
C GLU A 175 1.47 -27.14 -3.65
N LEU A 176 1.11 -26.16 -2.82
CA LEU A 176 1.67 -24.82 -2.95
C LEU A 176 1.64 -24.11 -1.60
N HIS A 177 2.83 -23.71 -1.15
CA HIS A 177 3.05 -22.96 0.09
C HIS A 177 4.40 -22.21 0.02
N PRO A 178 4.75 -21.32 0.96
CA PRO A 178 5.98 -20.52 0.91
C PRO A 178 7.28 -21.30 0.64
N HIS A 179 7.43 -22.52 1.19
CA HIS A 179 8.60 -23.37 0.92
C HIS A 179 8.53 -24.18 -0.39
N TYR A 180 7.40 -24.17 -1.10
CA TYR A 180 7.19 -24.94 -2.33
C TYR A 180 6.29 -24.16 -3.29
N ARG A 181 6.84 -23.05 -3.82
CA ARG A 181 6.09 -22.03 -4.56
C ARG A 181 5.87 -22.37 -6.05
N GLN A 182 6.66 -23.28 -6.63
CA GLN A 182 6.53 -23.72 -8.04
C GLN A 182 6.33 -22.55 -9.05
N GLU A 183 7.21 -21.53 -9.02
CA GLU A 183 6.98 -20.26 -9.75
C GLU A 183 6.78 -20.40 -11.26
N GLU A 184 7.55 -21.27 -11.91
CA GLU A 184 7.45 -21.51 -13.35
C GLU A 184 6.09 -22.09 -13.73
N LEU A 185 5.54 -22.99 -12.90
CA LEU A 185 4.24 -23.61 -13.12
C LEU A 185 3.12 -22.58 -12.99
N ILE A 186 3.18 -21.71 -11.97
CA ILE A 186 2.20 -20.63 -11.78
C ILE A 186 2.20 -19.72 -13.02
N LYS A 187 3.38 -19.28 -13.45
CA LYS A 187 3.51 -18.41 -14.62
C LYS A 187 2.93 -19.07 -15.88
N TYR A 188 3.30 -20.33 -16.14
CA TYR A 188 2.80 -21.08 -17.28
C TYR A 188 1.26 -21.22 -17.27
N CYS A 189 0.68 -21.57 -16.12
CA CYS A 189 -0.77 -21.74 -16.00
C CYS A 189 -1.51 -20.41 -16.21
N ASN A 190 -1.03 -19.32 -15.61
CA ASN A 190 -1.60 -18.00 -15.80
C ASN A 190 -1.56 -17.54 -17.26
N GLU A 191 -0.45 -17.74 -17.98
CA GLU A 191 -0.33 -17.42 -19.41
C GLU A 191 -1.30 -18.22 -20.28
N LYS A 192 -1.70 -19.41 -19.85
CA LYS A 192 -2.66 -20.29 -20.55
C LYS A 192 -4.11 -20.12 -20.08
N GLY A 193 -4.39 -19.24 -19.12
CA GLY A 193 -5.72 -19.09 -18.53
C GLY A 193 -6.16 -20.31 -17.70
N ILE A 194 -5.22 -21.08 -17.16
CA ILE A 194 -5.46 -22.20 -16.25
C ILE A 194 -5.31 -21.68 -14.82
N HIS A 195 -6.37 -21.76 -14.01
CA HIS A 195 -6.32 -21.26 -12.65
C HIS A 195 -5.55 -22.22 -11.72
N ILE A 196 -4.72 -21.66 -10.83
CA ILE A 196 -4.01 -22.45 -9.80
C ILE A 196 -4.83 -22.48 -8.52
N GLN A 197 -5.05 -23.67 -7.98
CA GLN A 197 -5.63 -23.87 -6.65
C GLN A 197 -4.65 -24.66 -5.76
N ALA A 198 -4.35 -24.12 -4.59
CA ALA A 198 -3.39 -24.66 -3.65
C ALA A 198 -4.04 -25.61 -2.64
N TYR A 199 -3.47 -26.81 -2.50
CA TYR A 199 -3.65 -27.67 -1.32
C TYR A 199 -2.38 -27.67 -0.46
N SER A 200 -2.49 -28.20 0.77
CA SER A 200 -1.38 -28.24 1.75
C SER A 200 -0.73 -26.87 2.01
N SER A 201 -1.50 -25.77 1.90
CA SER A 201 -1.00 -24.40 2.05
C SER A 201 -0.36 -24.11 3.43
N LEU A 202 -0.67 -24.92 4.44
CA LEU A 202 -0.09 -24.85 5.78
C LEU A 202 1.23 -25.61 5.93
N GLY A 203 1.74 -26.21 4.83
CA GLY A 203 3.00 -26.96 4.80
C GLY A 203 2.95 -28.30 5.48
N THR A 204 1.77 -28.93 5.61
CA THR A 204 1.58 -30.21 6.31
C THR A 204 2.00 -31.44 5.50
N SER A 205 2.45 -31.25 4.26
CA SER A 205 3.09 -32.28 3.43
C SER A 205 4.59 -32.31 3.73
N GLY A 206 5.14 -33.48 4.06
CA GLY A 206 6.54 -33.61 4.47
C GLY A 206 6.82 -33.05 5.88
N ASN A 207 8.02 -33.29 6.42
CA ASN A 207 8.41 -32.90 7.79
C ASN A 207 8.56 -31.37 8.01
N ILE A 208 7.81 -30.55 7.27
CA ILE A 208 7.83 -29.10 7.34
C ILE A 208 6.65 -28.67 8.24
N ASN A 209 6.88 -27.74 9.16
CA ASN A 209 5.79 -27.15 9.95
C ASN A 209 5.81 -25.63 9.79
N LEU A 210 5.12 -25.14 8.75
CA LEU A 210 5.08 -23.70 8.48
C LEU A 210 4.32 -22.92 9.55
N LEU A 211 3.37 -23.54 10.25
CA LEU A 211 2.61 -22.90 11.33
C LEU A 211 3.51 -22.42 12.47
N ARG A 212 4.62 -23.13 12.70
CA ARG A 212 5.63 -22.82 13.73
C ARG A 212 6.90 -22.16 13.18
N ASN A 213 6.92 -21.80 11.90
CA ASN A 213 8.08 -21.13 11.31
C ASN A 213 8.28 -19.74 11.98
N PRO A 214 9.49 -19.38 12.45
CA PRO A 214 9.73 -18.12 13.15
C PRO A 214 9.35 -16.86 12.35
N ILE A 215 9.53 -16.88 11.03
CA ILE A 215 9.16 -15.77 10.15
C ILE A 215 7.64 -15.65 10.06
N VAL A 216 6.94 -16.77 9.90
CA VAL A 216 5.47 -16.82 9.87
C VAL A 216 4.90 -16.31 11.20
N LEU A 217 5.39 -16.80 12.33
CA LEU A 217 4.97 -16.36 13.66
C LEU A 217 5.18 -14.86 13.88
N LYS A 218 6.35 -14.34 13.48
CA LYS A 218 6.67 -12.92 13.60
C LYS A 218 5.69 -12.05 12.80
N ILE A 219 5.42 -12.41 11.54
CA ILE A 219 4.51 -11.63 10.68
C ILE A 219 3.07 -11.77 11.15
N ALA A 220 2.65 -12.97 11.54
CA ALA A 220 1.30 -13.24 12.05
C ALA A 220 1.01 -12.41 13.31
N SER A 221 1.99 -12.34 14.23
CA SER A 221 1.94 -11.49 15.43
C SER A 221 1.83 -10.01 15.08
N GLN A 222 2.64 -9.52 14.12
CA GLN A 222 2.57 -8.12 13.66
C GLN A 222 1.22 -7.73 13.06
N LEU A 223 0.53 -8.69 12.43
CA LEU A 223 -0.78 -8.49 11.81
C LEU A 223 -1.95 -8.84 12.75
N ASN A 224 -1.68 -9.32 13.96
CA ASN A 224 -2.67 -9.83 14.91
C ASN A 224 -3.61 -10.89 14.29
N VAL A 225 -3.03 -11.85 13.57
CA VAL A 225 -3.72 -13.00 12.95
C VAL A 225 -3.02 -14.31 13.29
N SER A 226 -3.69 -15.44 13.11
CA SER A 226 -3.07 -16.76 13.26
C SER A 226 -2.13 -17.09 12.09
N SER A 227 -1.12 -17.95 12.33
CA SER A 227 -0.21 -18.43 11.27
C SER A 227 -0.97 -19.06 10.11
N ALA A 228 -2.06 -19.78 10.39
CA ALA A 228 -2.90 -20.40 9.37
C ALA A 228 -3.54 -19.35 8.46
N ARG A 229 -4.16 -18.32 9.06
CA ARG A 229 -4.74 -17.20 8.31
C ARG A 229 -3.70 -16.49 7.46
N LEU A 230 -2.50 -16.24 7.99
CA LEU A 230 -1.41 -15.62 7.23
C LEU A 230 -1.01 -16.47 6.00
N LEU A 231 -0.82 -17.77 6.18
CA LEU A 231 -0.39 -18.66 5.09
C LEU A 231 -1.44 -18.83 4.00
N LEU A 232 -2.71 -18.94 4.38
CA LEU A 232 -3.83 -19.03 3.43
C LEU A 232 -3.99 -17.72 2.65
N ASN A 233 -3.97 -16.59 3.35
CA ASN A 233 -4.10 -15.28 2.72
C ASN A 233 -2.88 -14.93 1.85
N TRP A 234 -1.69 -15.46 2.16
CA TRP A 234 -0.50 -15.32 1.32
C TRP A 234 -0.72 -15.89 -0.09
N ALA A 235 -1.37 -17.05 -0.22
CA ALA A 235 -1.72 -17.60 -1.53
C ALA A 235 -2.84 -16.78 -2.20
N LEU A 236 -3.90 -16.45 -1.46
CA LEU A 236 -5.04 -15.70 -2.00
C LEU A 236 -4.68 -14.33 -2.57
N GLN A 237 -3.80 -13.57 -1.91
CA GLN A 237 -3.39 -12.25 -2.40
C GLN A 237 -2.61 -12.28 -3.73
N GLN A 238 -2.20 -13.47 -4.14
CA GLN A 238 -1.55 -13.72 -5.44
C GLN A 238 -2.55 -14.23 -6.49
N GLY A 239 -3.84 -14.26 -6.16
CA GLY A 239 -4.90 -14.78 -7.03
C GLY A 239 -4.96 -16.31 -7.09
N ILE A 240 -4.36 -17.02 -6.12
CA ILE A 240 -4.36 -18.48 -6.04
C ILE A 240 -5.47 -18.93 -5.08
N GLY A 241 -6.37 -19.81 -5.53
CA GLY A 241 -7.40 -20.38 -4.66
C GLY A 241 -6.78 -21.29 -3.59
N VAL A 242 -7.43 -21.45 -2.43
CA VAL A 242 -6.98 -22.30 -1.31
C VAL A 242 -8.10 -23.22 -0.84
N ILE A 243 -7.73 -24.43 -0.41
CA ILE A 243 -8.66 -25.44 0.12
C ILE A 243 -8.22 -25.98 1.49
N PRO A 244 -8.20 -25.15 2.54
CA PRO A 244 -7.84 -25.61 3.88
C PRO A 244 -8.80 -26.69 4.40
N LYS A 245 -8.23 -27.65 5.13
CA LYS A 245 -8.97 -28.69 5.86
C LYS A 245 -9.01 -28.35 7.35
N ALA A 246 -10.18 -28.49 7.98
CA ALA A 246 -10.33 -28.38 9.42
C ALA A 246 -11.49 -29.27 9.92
N VAL A 247 -11.38 -29.75 11.17
CA VAL A 247 -12.48 -30.43 11.89
C VAL A 247 -12.88 -29.68 13.16
N ASN A 248 -11.98 -28.88 13.72
CA ASN A 248 -12.30 -27.98 14.83
C ASN A 248 -13.03 -26.74 14.28
N LYS A 249 -14.12 -26.35 14.95
CA LYS A 249 -15.01 -25.25 14.52
C LYS A 249 -14.31 -23.89 14.47
N GLU A 250 -13.43 -23.60 15.42
CA GLU A 250 -12.67 -22.35 15.46
C GLU A 250 -11.71 -22.27 14.27
N HIS A 251 -11.04 -23.38 13.92
CA HIS A 251 -10.21 -23.43 12.72
C HIS A 251 -11.02 -23.26 11.44
N ILE A 252 -12.23 -23.82 11.35
CA ILE A 252 -13.14 -23.63 10.20
C ILE A 252 -13.47 -22.14 10.05
N LYS A 253 -13.84 -21.48 11.14
CA LYS A 253 -14.13 -20.03 11.16
C LYS A 253 -12.90 -19.19 10.81
N ASP A 254 -11.73 -19.52 11.34
CA ASP A 254 -10.48 -18.80 11.05
C ASP A 254 -10.12 -18.89 9.56
N ASN A 255 -10.28 -20.07 8.96
CA ASN A 255 -9.86 -20.36 7.60
C ASN A 255 -10.62 -19.56 6.52
N ILE A 256 -11.80 -19.00 6.83
CA ILE A 256 -12.55 -18.13 5.90
C ILE A 256 -12.33 -16.64 6.18
N GLN A 257 -11.83 -16.27 7.36
CA GLN A 257 -11.59 -14.89 7.78
C GLN A 257 -10.25 -14.35 7.28
N LEU A 258 -10.13 -14.21 5.96
CA LEU A 258 -8.88 -13.85 5.29
C LEU A 258 -8.82 -12.41 4.82
N ASP A 259 -9.82 -11.57 5.16
CA ASP A 259 -9.95 -10.16 4.73
C ASP A 259 -8.95 -9.21 5.44
N PHE A 260 -7.66 -9.39 5.19
CA PHE A 260 -6.57 -8.49 5.59
C PHE A 260 -5.50 -8.43 4.50
N LEU A 261 -4.64 -7.41 4.51
CA LEU A 261 -3.52 -7.28 3.56
C LEU A 261 -2.22 -7.74 4.21
N ILE A 262 -1.40 -8.48 3.45
CA ILE A 262 -0.06 -8.85 3.86
C ILE A 262 0.87 -7.82 3.22
N ASP A 263 1.74 -7.20 4.03
CA ASP A 263 2.75 -6.27 3.53
C ASP A 263 2.17 -5.00 2.86
N GLU A 264 1.02 -4.51 3.35
CA GLU A 264 0.30 -3.34 2.82
C GLU A 264 1.21 -2.14 2.58
N GLU A 265 2.14 -1.89 3.52
CA GLU A 265 3.07 -0.77 3.48
C GLU A 265 4.07 -0.89 2.33
N ASN A 266 4.51 -2.10 2.01
CA ASN A 266 5.37 -2.35 0.86
C ASN A 266 4.61 -2.19 -0.45
N LYS A 267 3.33 -2.60 -0.50
CA LYS A 267 2.47 -2.36 -1.66
C LYS A 267 2.24 -0.86 -1.89
N ILE A 268 2.10 -0.06 -0.84
CA ILE A 268 2.01 1.42 -0.93
C ILE A 268 3.29 2.00 -1.56
N ALA A 269 4.47 1.58 -1.10
CA ALA A 269 5.74 2.00 -1.68
C ALA A 269 5.87 1.57 -3.15
N GLN A 270 5.54 0.31 -3.46
CA GLN A 270 5.55 -0.24 -4.81
C GLN A 270 4.66 0.56 -5.77
N LEU A 271 3.42 0.88 -5.38
CA LEU A 271 2.49 1.69 -6.19
C LEU A 271 3.09 3.06 -6.54
N CYS A 272 3.76 3.72 -5.58
CA CYS A 272 4.43 4.99 -5.82
C CYS A 272 5.58 4.85 -6.84
N LEU A 273 6.40 3.81 -6.69
CA LEU A 273 7.55 3.53 -7.56
C LEU A 273 7.10 3.16 -8.98
N GLU A 274 6.10 2.29 -9.12
CA GLU A 274 5.55 1.89 -10.40
C GLU A 274 4.93 3.07 -11.15
N LYS A 275 4.13 3.90 -10.45
CA LYS A 275 3.58 5.11 -11.07
C LYS A 275 4.71 6.01 -11.55
N TYR A 276 5.72 6.26 -10.71
CA TYR A 276 6.88 7.06 -11.09
C TYR A 276 7.57 6.50 -12.35
N ASN A 277 7.78 5.20 -12.42
CA ASN A 277 8.43 4.55 -13.56
C ASN A 277 7.61 4.72 -14.85
N LYS A 278 6.27 4.64 -14.75
CA LYS A 278 5.34 4.86 -15.88
C LYS A 278 5.25 6.33 -16.35
N LEU A 279 5.62 7.30 -15.53
CA LEU A 279 5.64 8.72 -15.96
C LEU A 279 6.67 8.96 -17.06
N GLY A 280 6.44 9.97 -17.89
CA GLY A 280 7.37 10.40 -18.94
C GLY A 280 8.75 10.78 -18.40
N LYS A 281 9.75 10.85 -19.29
CA LYS A 281 11.14 11.18 -18.93
C LYS A 281 11.32 12.64 -18.45
N ASN A 282 10.42 13.54 -18.84
CA ASN A 282 10.51 14.96 -18.50
C ASN A 282 10.48 15.19 -16.97
N GLY A 283 11.47 15.93 -16.48
CA GLY A 283 11.62 16.23 -15.06
C GLY A 283 12.21 15.10 -14.21
N LYS A 284 12.52 13.94 -14.79
CA LYS A 284 13.25 12.88 -14.10
C LYS A 284 14.75 13.24 -14.00
N PRO A 285 15.46 12.79 -12.94
CA PRO A 285 16.90 12.98 -12.82
C PRO A 285 17.67 12.34 -13.98
N SER A 286 18.70 13.02 -14.47
CA SER A 286 19.74 12.41 -15.30
C SER A 286 20.61 11.42 -14.49
N GLN A 287 21.53 10.70 -15.15
CA GLN A 287 22.42 9.75 -14.48
C GLN A 287 23.31 10.38 -13.39
N LYS A 288 23.64 11.67 -13.53
CA LYS A 288 24.46 12.44 -12.56
C LYS A 288 23.61 13.12 -11.48
N GLU A 289 22.31 12.86 -11.47
CA GLU A 289 21.36 13.52 -10.59
C GLU A 289 20.62 12.53 -9.69
N TRP A 290 20.15 13.03 -8.55
CA TRP A 290 19.26 12.29 -7.65
C TRP A 290 18.07 13.15 -7.25
N THR A 291 16.98 12.53 -6.79
CA THR A 291 15.83 13.23 -6.22
C THR A 291 15.22 12.44 -5.06
N VAL A 292 14.21 13.01 -4.41
CA VAL A 292 13.33 12.32 -3.47
C VAL A 292 12.00 12.10 -4.18
N LEU A 293 11.36 10.96 -3.92
CA LEU A 293 10.01 10.64 -4.36
C LEU A 293 9.09 10.56 -3.15
N SER A 294 7.91 11.16 -3.22
CA SER A 294 6.88 11.01 -2.19
C SER A 294 5.52 10.77 -2.82
N GLY A 295 4.66 10.02 -2.13
CA GLY A 295 3.34 9.62 -2.59
C GLY A 295 2.31 9.69 -1.47
N ILE A 296 1.04 9.87 -1.83
CA ILE A 296 -0.09 9.64 -0.93
C ILE A 296 -1.01 8.62 -1.59
N VAL A 297 -1.29 7.54 -0.88
CA VAL A 297 -2.14 6.42 -1.31
C VAL A 297 -3.38 6.39 -0.44
N LEU A 298 -4.53 6.24 -1.06
CA LEU A 298 -5.83 6.00 -0.45
C LEU A 298 -6.04 4.49 -0.34
N LEU A 299 -6.28 3.99 0.87
CA LEU A 299 -6.91 2.70 1.09
C LEU A 299 -8.42 2.92 1.12
N LYS A 300 -9.15 2.27 0.21
CA LYS A 300 -10.61 2.35 0.16
C LYS A 300 -11.25 1.32 1.08
N LYS A 301 -12.55 1.49 1.34
CA LYS A 301 -13.36 0.57 2.15
C LYS A 301 -13.33 -0.88 1.67
N ASP A 302 -13.17 -1.09 0.36
CA ASP A 302 -13.04 -2.40 -0.27
C ASP A 302 -11.62 -3.00 -0.17
N GLY A 303 -10.70 -2.38 0.58
CA GLY A 303 -9.31 -2.82 0.71
C GLY A 303 -8.42 -2.50 -0.49
N THR A 304 -8.95 -1.85 -1.53
CA THR A 304 -8.13 -1.47 -2.69
C THR A 304 -7.28 -0.23 -2.38
N LEU A 305 -6.01 -0.29 -2.78
CA LEU A 305 -5.09 0.83 -2.70
C LEU A 305 -5.14 1.64 -4.00
N SER A 306 -5.17 2.96 -3.89
CA SER A 306 -5.17 3.88 -5.03
C SER A 306 -4.23 5.05 -4.77
N LEU A 307 -3.20 5.21 -5.60
CA LEU A 307 -2.29 6.35 -5.50
C LEU A 307 -3.03 7.62 -5.94
N VAL A 308 -3.13 8.61 -5.04
CA VAL A 308 -3.90 9.85 -5.28
C VAL A 308 -3.02 11.07 -5.56
N ALA A 309 -1.78 11.06 -5.07
CA ALA A 309 -0.79 12.09 -5.36
C ALA A 309 0.62 11.51 -5.35
N LEU A 310 1.50 12.07 -6.18
CA LEU A 310 2.90 11.69 -6.26
C LEU A 310 3.74 12.92 -6.61
N ALA A 311 4.91 13.09 -6.02
CA ALA A 311 5.82 14.17 -6.42
C ALA A 311 7.29 13.80 -6.24
N THR A 312 8.16 14.46 -6.99
CA THR A 312 9.60 14.48 -6.74
C THR A 312 10.11 15.87 -6.44
N GLY A 313 11.25 15.98 -5.76
CA GLY A 313 11.96 17.24 -5.61
C GLY A 313 12.75 17.37 -4.31
N THR A 314 13.73 18.27 -4.32
CA THR A 314 14.74 18.40 -3.24
C THR A 314 15.16 19.84 -2.97
N LYS A 315 14.50 20.82 -3.61
CA LYS A 315 14.97 22.21 -3.65
C LYS A 315 13.99 23.15 -2.96
N CYS A 316 14.53 24.22 -2.39
CA CYS A 316 13.78 25.29 -1.77
C CYS A 316 14.32 26.65 -2.24
N LEU A 317 13.44 27.64 -2.39
CA LEU A 317 13.85 29.00 -2.76
C LEU A 317 14.40 29.75 -1.55
N GLY A 318 15.46 30.54 -1.74
CA GLY A 318 15.96 31.45 -0.72
C GLY A 318 14.98 32.60 -0.44
N LYS A 319 15.13 33.27 0.70
CA LYS A 319 14.30 34.42 1.10
C LYS A 319 14.30 35.51 0.02
N ILE A 320 15.48 35.89 -0.48
CA ILE A 320 15.64 36.93 -1.50
C ILE A 320 14.94 36.54 -2.81
N ASP A 321 15.15 35.31 -3.30
CA ASP A 321 14.50 34.84 -4.52
C ASP A 321 12.97 34.81 -4.41
N LEU A 322 12.46 34.53 -3.22
CA LEU A 322 11.04 34.49 -2.96
C LEU A 322 10.45 35.91 -2.83
N MET A 323 11.21 36.86 -2.26
CA MET A 323 10.77 38.26 -2.12
C MET A 323 10.89 39.05 -3.44
N ASN A 324 11.86 38.73 -4.29
CA ASN A 324 12.02 39.31 -5.63
C ASN A 324 11.04 38.71 -6.66
N THR A 325 9.79 38.51 -6.23
CA THR A 325 8.70 38.03 -7.09
C THR A 325 7.97 39.25 -7.65
N LYS A 326 7.81 39.33 -8.98
CA LYS A 326 7.05 40.43 -9.59
C LYS A 326 5.57 40.35 -9.19
N LEU A 327 4.85 41.47 -9.20
CA LEU A 327 3.44 41.56 -8.79
C LEU A 327 2.55 40.48 -9.44
N TYR A 328 2.72 40.21 -10.74
CA TYR A 328 1.93 39.19 -11.46
C TYR A 328 2.29 37.74 -11.10
N GLU A 329 3.43 37.50 -10.42
CA GLU A 329 3.84 36.17 -9.94
C GLU A 329 3.43 35.93 -8.47
N GLU A 330 2.71 36.87 -7.85
CA GLU A 330 2.24 36.74 -6.47
C GLU A 330 1.37 35.50 -6.27
N GLY A 331 1.76 34.68 -5.30
CA GLY A 331 1.09 33.40 -5.01
C GLY A 331 1.36 32.28 -6.03
N CYS A 332 1.96 32.58 -7.19
CA CYS A 332 2.19 31.62 -8.28
C CYS A 332 3.45 30.77 -8.08
N ARG A 333 4.51 31.36 -7.51
CA ARG A 333 5.80 30.68 -7.33
C ARG A 333 5.80 29.76 -6.09
N LEU A 334 6.26 28.52 -6.24
CA LEU A 334 6.39 27.58 -5.13
C LEU A 334 7.64 27.89 -4.31
N SER A 335 7.46 28.16 -3.01
CA SER A 335 8.59 28.43 -2.11
C SER A 335 9.41 27.19 -1.77
N ASP A 336 8.76 26.03 -1.70
CA ASP A 336 9.34 24.76 -1.27
C ASP A 336 8.95 23.67 -2.24
N SER A 337 9.95 23.07 -2.87
CA SER A 337 9.82 22.02 -3.89
C SER A 337 10.45 20.71 -3.43
N HIS A 338 10.46 20.45 -2.13
CA HIS A 338 10.69 19.10 -1.63
C HIS A 338 9.50 18.19 -1.96
N ALA A 339 9.77 16.94 -2.31
CA ALA A 339 8.78 15.95 -2.70
C ALA A 339 7.63 15.83 -1.69
N GLU A 340 7.94 15.80 -0.40
CA GLU A 340 6.98 15.67 0.70
C GLU A 340 5.99 16.85 0.74
N ILE A 341 6.46 18.03 0.35
CA ILE A 341 5.66 19.26 0.36
C ILE A 341 4.83 19.37 -0.91
N LEU A 342 5.40 18.99 -2.05
CA LEU A 342 4.73 18.99 -3.34
C LEU A 342 3.62 17.94 -3.39
N VAL A 343 3.86 16.73 -2.87
CA VAL A 343 2.85 15.66 -2.85
C VAL A 343 1.65 16.07 -1.99
N ARG A 344 1.87 16.74 -0.85
CA ARG A 344 0.77 17.30 -0.07
C ARG A 344 -0.06 18.28 -0.90
N ARG A 345 0.59 19.19 -1.64
CA ARG A 345 -0.14 20.19 -2.45
C ARG A 345 -0.90 19.56 -3.61
N ALA A 346 -0.32 18.54 -4.26
CA ALA A 346 -1.01 17.72 -5.23
C ALA A 346 -2.23 17.03 -4.59
N PHE A 347 -2.07 16.47 -3.39
CA PHE A 347 -3.17 15.88 -2.65
C PHE A 347 -4.30 16.87 -2.34
N LEU A 348 -4.00 18.13 -1.99
CA LEU A 348 -5.06 19.14 -1.82
C LEU A 348 -5.87 19.34 -3.11
N ARG A 349 -5.20 19.31 -4.27
CA ARG A 349 -5.87 19.41 -5.57
C ARG A 349 -6.75 18.18 -5.86
N TYR A 350 -6.29 16.98 -5.50
CA TYR A 350 -7.12 15.77 -5.55
C TYR A 350 -8.38 15.95 -4.70
N LEU A 351 -8.23 16.40 -3.44
CA LEU A 351 -9.37 16.60 -2.54
C LEU A 351 -10.38 17.62 -3.08
N TYR A 352 -9.93 18.72 -3.67
CA TYR A 352 -10.85 19.68 -4.31
C TYR A 352 -11.65 19.04 -5.45
N GLU A 353 -11.03 18.19 -6.29
CA GLU A 353 -11.77 17.51 -7.35
C GLU A 353 -12.75 16.46 -6.79
N GLN A 354 -12.38 15.76 -5.71
CA GLN A 354 -13.33 14.87 -5.03
C GLN A 354 -14.52 15.67 -4.47
N ILE A 355 -14.29 16.81 -3.82
CA ILE A 355 -15.38 17.66 -3.36
C ILE A 355 -16.23 18.14 -4.55
N ASP A 356 -15.61 18.53 -5.66
CA ASP A 356 -16.35 18.90 -6.87
C ASP A 356 -17.23 17.74 -7.39
N PHE A 357 -16.72 16.51 -7.45
CA PHE A 357 -17.53 15.34 -7.82
C PHE A 357 -18.73 15.14 -6.90
N LEU A 358 -18.50 15.25 -5.59
CA LEU A 358 -19.57 15.13 -4.59
C LEU A 358 -20.66 16.17 -4.82
N LEU A 359 -20.27 17.44 -5.04
CA LEU A 359 -21.22 18.55 -5.23
C LEU A 359 -21.94 18.52 -6.58
N ASN A 360 -21.43 17.79 -7.58
CA ASN A 360 -22.10 17.57 -8.86
C ASN A 360 -22.84 16.22 -8.92
N GLY A 361 -23.06 15.54 -7.79
CA GLY A 361 -23.82 14.28 -7.74
C GLY A 361 -23.09 13.07 -8.36
N VAL A 362 -21.79 13.18 -8.62
CA VAL A 362 -20.97 12.06 -9.10
C VAL A 362 -20.60 11.17 -7.94
N LYS A 363 -20.71 9.84 -8.12
CA LYS A 363 -20.34 8.84 -7.10
C LYS A 363 -18.95 9.12 -6.54
N ASN A 364 -18.87 9.32 -5.23
CA ASN A 364 -17.66 9.68 -4.52
C ASN A 364 -17.30 8.61 -3.48
N ASN A 365 -16.04 8.15 -3.50
CA ASN A 365 -15.57 7.13 -2.55
C ASN A 365 -14.82 7.72 -1.35
N VAL A 366 -14.49 9.02 -1.38
CA VAL A 366 -13.70 9.72 -0.35
C VAL A 366 -14.58 10.49 0.61
N PHE A 367 -15.60 11.17 0.09
CA PHE A 367 -16.46 12.05 0.85
C PHE A 367 -17.93 11.72 0.67
N ILE A 368 -18.72 11.99 1.69
CA ILE A 368 -20.18 11.90 1.71
C ILE A 368 -20.74 13.22 2.26
N ILE A 369 -22.00 13.51 1.95
CA ILE A 369 -22.75 14.61 2.60
C ILE A 369 -23.65 13.98 3.66
N ASP A 370 -23.59 14.48 4.89
CA ASP A 370 -24.45 14.01 5.97
C ASP A 370 -25.83 14.71 5.97
N ASP A 371 -26.73 14.28 6.85
CA ASP A 371 -28.09 14.83 6.98
C ASP A 371 -28.09 16.34 7.32
N LYS A 372 -26.98 16.86 7.85
CA LYS A 372 -26.77 18.29 8.16
C LYS A 372 -26.10 19.05 7.01
N LYS A 373 -26.06 18.45 5.81
CA LYS A 373 -25.42 18.98 4.59
C LYS A 373 -23.92 19.26 4.74
N LYS A 374 -23.25 18.65 5.72
CA LYS A 374 -21.80 18.77 5.92
C LYS A 374 -21.05 17.67 5.20
N ILE A 375 -19.93 18.03 4.59
CA ILE A 375 -19.05 17.05 3.96
C ILE A 375 -18.30 16.29 5.06
N LYS A 376 -18.42 14.96 5.04
CA LYS A 376 -17.67 14.03 5.89
C LYS A 376 -16.78 13.14 5.05
N ILE A 377 -15.70 12.63 5.67
CA ILE A 377 -14.89 11.57 5.10
C ILE A 377 -15.70 10.27 5.20
N ASN A 378 -15.69 9.47 4.13
CA ASN A 378 -16.38 8.18 4.10
C ASN A 378 -15.72 7.20 5.08
N ASP A 379 -16.52 6.45 5.82
CA ASP A 379 -16.01 5.49 6.81
C ASP A 379 -15.27 4.33 6.15
N GLY A 380 -14.18 3.89 6.79
CA GLY A 380 -13.37 2.76 6.33
C GLY A 380 -12.39 3.10 5.22
N ILE A 381 -12.07 4.38 5.01
CA ILE A 381 -10.93 4.80 4.17
C ILE A 381 -9.79 5.34 5.02
N SER A 382 -8.56 5.22 4.53
CA SER A 382 -7.37 5.79 5.16
C SER A 382 -6.37 6.32 4.14
N PHE A 383 -5.55 7.29 4.55
CA PHE A 383 -4.50 7.87 3.71
C PHE A 383 -3.12 7.52 4.26
N HIS A 384 -2.27 7.00 3.39
CA HIS A 384 -0.93 6.55 3.72
C HIS A 384 0.09 7.35 2.93
N PHE A 385 1.14 7.80 3.59
CA PHE A 385 2.15 8.67 3.03
C PHE A 385 3.44 7.90 2.81
N PHE A 386 3.98 7.94 1.59
CA PHE A 386 5.26 7.36 1.25
C PHE A 386 6.29 8.47 1.00
N THR A 387 7.52 8.27 1.47
CA THR A 387 8.68 9.06 1.07
C THR A 387 9.88 8.14 0.86
N SER A 388 10.61 8.32 -0.24
CA SER A 388 11.77 7.48 -0.55
C SER A 388 12.94 7.67 0.41
N GLN A 389 12.99 8.79 1.12
CA GLN A 389 14.03 9.12 2.08
C GLN A 389 13.43 9.65 3.37
N THR A 390 14.17 9.49 4.46
CA THR A 390 13.83 10.07 5.76
C THR A 390 13.67 11.59 5.64
N PRO A 391 12.56 12.17 6.16
CA PRO A 391 12.30 13.60 6.07
C PRO A 391 13.47 14.43 6.61
N CYS A 392 13.84 15.49 5.89
CA CYS A 392 14.90 16.38 6.37
C CYS A 392 14.48 17.06 7.70
N GLY A 393 15.46 17.43 8.54
CA GLY A 393 15.23 17.94 9.89
C GLY A 393 15.49 16.88 10.96
N ASP A 394 14.72 16.93 12.04
CA ASP A 394 14.93 16.11 13.25
C ASP A 394 14.89 14.59 12.99
N CYS A 395 14.03 14.12 12.10
CA CYS A 395 13.91 12.69 11.76
C CYS A 395 15.21 12.11 11.17
N SER A 396 16.08 12.97 10.60
CA SER A 396 17.34 12.57 9.95
C SER A 396 18.56 12.61 10.88
N ILE A 397 18.36 12.82 12.19
CA ILE A 397 19.42 12.94 13.20
C ILE A 397 19.36 11.73 14.13
N PHE A 398 20.22 10.74 13.90
CA PHE A 398 20.33 9.53 14.72
C PHE A 398 21.67 8.83 14.48
N LEU A 399 22.03 7.90 15.37
CA LEU A 399 23.29 7.15 15.29
C LEU A 399 23.39 6.37 13.99
N LYS A 400 24.60 6.31 13.42
CA LYS A 400 24.92 5.33 12.39
C LYS A 400 25.16 3.98 13.07
N GLU A 401 24.67 2.91 12.46
CA GLU A 401 25.07 1.55 12.84
C GLU A 401 26.59 1.42 12.60
N GLU A 402 27.29 0.71 13.49
CA GLU A 402 28.76 0.77 13.64
C GLU A 402 29.52 0.33 12.37
N ASP A 403 29.86 1.29 11.52
CA ASP A 403 31.01 1.21 10.62
C ASP A 403 32.14 2.05 11.21
N ASN A 404 33.31 1.44 11.36
CA ASN A 404 34.58 2.08 11.70
C ASN A 404 34.97 3.12 10.62
N ALA A 405 34.28 4.26 10.58
CA ALA A 405 34.57 5.33 9.64
C ALA A 405 35.62 6.28 10.25
N PRO A 406 36.80 6.46 9.63
CA PRO A 406 37.76 7.46 10.07
C PRO A 406 37.18 8.87 9.91
N PRO A 407 37.66 9.86 10.69
CA PRO A 407 37.11 11.22 10.66
C PRO A 407 37.44 11.88 9.32
N ILE A 408 36.47 11.95 8.40
CA ILE A 408 36.68 12.61 7.10
C ILE A 408 36.30 14.10 7.19
N LYS A 409 37.37 14.92 7.15
CA LYS A 409 37.47 16.36 6.82
C LYS A 409 36.69 17.35 7.70
N ILE A 410 37.38 17.78 8.76
CA ILE A 410 37.10 19.01 9.51
C ILE A 410 37.43 20.23 8.65
N LYS A 411 36.52 21.21 8.55
CA LYS A 411 36.89 22.58 8.15
C LYS A 411 37.66 23.21 9.30
N LYS A 412 38.91 23.61 9.06
CA LYS A 412 39.77 24.32 10.03
C LYS A 412 38.99 25.42 10.75
N TYR A 413 38.93 25.36 12.07
CA TYR A 413 38.47 26.43 12.94
C TYR A 413 39.70 27.26 13.36
N ASN A 414 39.58 28.59 13.30
CA ASN A 414 40.58 29.52 13.83
C ASN A 414 40.30 29.78 15.31
N HIS A 415 41.32 29.46 16.12
CA HIS A 415 41.76 29.97 17.42
C HIS A 415 40.85 30.24 18.64
N ASN A 416 41.43 29.79 19.76
CA ASN A 416 41.44 30.33 21.14
C ASN A 416 40.20 30.14 22.02
N ILE A 417 40.10 28.93 22.59
CA ILE A 417 39.56 28.74 23.94
C ILE A 417 40.52 27.78 24.67
N GLU A 418 41.35 28.33 25.56
CA GLU A 418 42.05 27.54 26.57
C GLU A 418 41.00 26.99 27.55
N ILE A 419 40.88 25.66 27.62
CA ILE A 419 40.20 24.98 28.71
C ILE A 419 41.30 24.31 29.51
N GLU A 420 41.52 24.79 30.73
CA GLU A 420 42.34 24.12 31.74
C GLU A 420 41.82 22.70 31.95
N ILE A 421 42.56 21.71 31.42
CA ILE A 421 42.35 20.31 31.76
C ILE A 421 43.33 20.00 32.89
N LYS A 422 42.80 19.88 34.11
CA LYS A 422 43.52 19.24 35.21
C LYS A 422 43.90 17.82 34.77
N SER A 423 45.20 17.63 34.61
CA SER A 423 45.86 16.38 34.28
C SER A 423 45.66 15.36 35.40
N ASN A 424 45.01 14.24 35.07
CA ASN A 424 45.33 12.96 35.70
C ASN A 424 45.64 11.96 34.58
N VAL A 425 46.81 11.35 34.75
CA VAL A 425 47.55 10.56 33.76
C VAL A 425 46.98 9.14 33.66
N ASN A 426 47.14 8.54 32.47
CA ASN A 426 47.00 7.11 32.09
C ASN A 426 45.62 6.55 31.74
N GLU A 427 45.24 6.70 30.46
CA GLU A 427 44.86 5.59 29.54
C GLU A 427 44.49 6.19 28.17
N LYS A 428 45.37 6.10 27.16
CA LYS A 428 45.02 6.45 25.76
C LYS A 428 44.17 5.33 25.14
N LYS A 429 42.96 5.08 25.66
CA LYS A 429 41.92 4.42 24.86
C LYS A 429 41.44 5.43 23.82
N LYS A 430 41.68 5.18 22.53
CA LYS A 430 41.04 5.92 21.43
C LYS A 430 39.52 5.83 21.67
N GLN A 431 38.91 6.89 22.19
CA GLN A 431 37.47 6.98 22.33
C GLN A 431 36.87 6.89 20.92
N VAL A 432 36.19 5.78 20.62
CA VAL A 432 35.47 5.60 19.35
C VAL A 432 34.29 6.57 19.38
N ILE A 433 34.44 7.69 18.68
CA ILE A 433 33.39 8.70 18.59
C ILE A 433 32.30 8.15 17.66
N LYS A 434 31.15 7.77 18.22
CA LYS A 434 29.98 7.33 17.45
C LYS A 434 29.48 8.47 16.56
N ASP A 435 29.32 8.21 15.26
CA ASP A 435 28.86 9.21 14.29
C ASP A 435 27.33 9.17 14.13
N ILE A 436 26.77 10.26 13.61
CA ILE A 436 25.34 10.39 13.34
C ILE A 436 25.07 10.63 11.86
N TYR A 437 23.88 10.23 11.41
CA TYR A 437 23.28 10.82 10.22
C TYR A 437 23.01 12.31 10.49
N ARG A 438 23.47 13.15 9.57
CA ARG A 438 23.42 14.61 9.68
C ARG A 438 22.36 15.18 8.75
N THR A 439 21.78 16.31 9.15
CA THR A 439 20.78 17.00 8.36
C THR A 439 21.35 18.28 7.76
N GLY A 440 20.92 18.62 6.54
CA GLY A 440 21.24 19.92 5.93
C GLY A 440 20.38 21.07 6.47
N ALA A 441 19.35 20.76 7.25
CA ALA A 441 18.45 21.74 7.84
C ALA A 441 19.05 22.34 9.12
N LYS A 442 19.04 23.67 9.24
CA LYS A 442 19.66 24.40 10.36
C LYS A 442 18.61 24.74 11.41
N CYS A 443 18.96 24.74 12.69
CA CYS A 443 18.06 25.24 13.74
C CYS A 443 17.53 26.64 13.38
N VAL A 444 16.26 26.91 13.70
CA VAL A 444 15.70 28.26 13.60
C VAL A 444 16.51 29.16 14.54
N LYS A 445 16.84 30.38 14.11
CA LYS A 445 17.77 31.27 14.85
C LYS A 445 17.30 31.63 16.27
N SER A 446 15.99 31.65 16.51
CA SER A 446 15.40 31.99 17.80
C SER A 446 15.27 30.80 18.76
N GLU A 447 15.56 29.58 18.29
CA GLU A 447 15.55 28.40 19.14
C GLU A 447 16.64 28.47 20.21
N LYS A 448 16.27 28.09 21.44
CA LYS A 448 17.17 28.08 22.61
C LYS A 448 18.43 27.25 22.39
N TYR A 449 18.30 26.12 21.70
CA TYR A 449 19.39 25.19 21.44
C TYR A 449 19.80 25.24 19.97
N GLN A 450 21.10 25.45 19.72
CA GLN A 450 21.70 25.46 18.39
C GLN A 450 22.67 24.28 18.23
N ASP A 451 22.95 23.90 16.99
CA ASP A 451 23.92 22.85 16.69
C ASP A 451 25.33 23.28 17.13
N PRO A 452 26.01 22.56 18.05
CA PRO A 452 27.32 22.98 18.54
C PRO A 452 28.45 22.55 17.57
N HIS A 453 28.14 21.72 16.57
CA HIS A 453 29.06 21.26 15.54
C HIS A 453 30.31 20.51 16.08
N LEU A 454 30.21 19.95 17.28
CA LEU A 454 31.22 19.09 17.88
C LEU A 454 31.27 17.72 17.17
N PRO A 455 32.36 16.94 17.30
CA PRO A 455 32.46 15.63 16.66
C PRO A 455 31.37 14.64 17.09
N GLY A 456 31.00 13.74 16.17
CA GLY A 456 30.13 12.59 16.44
C GLY A 456 28.69 12.96 16.81
N ILE A 457 28.19 12.29 17.85
CA ILE A 457 26.84 12.47 18.41
C ILE A 457 26.54 13.91 18.82
N ASN A 458 27.57 14.68 19.17
CA ASN A 458 27.42 16.07 19.61
C ASN A 458 27.35 17.05 18.42
N TYR A 459 27.34 16.60 17.16
CA TYR A 459 27.33 17.53 16.02
C TYR A 459 26.01 18.29 15.88
N HIS A 460 24.89 17.62 16.14
CA HIS A 460 23.55 18.20 16.07
C HIS A 460 22.81 18.04 17.39
N VAL A 461 21.98 19.02 17.72
CA VAL A 461 20.95 18.89 18.77
C VAL A 461 19.65 18.32 18.19
N VAL A 462 18.93 17.50 18.94
CA VAL A 462 17.58 17.02 18.58
C VAL A 462 16.52 17.84 19.31
N GLY A 463 15.34 18.01 18.72
CA GLY A 463 14.23 18.75 19.31
C GLY A 463 13.89 20.08 18.62
N PRO A 464 14.84 21.02 18.43
CA PRO A 464 14.56 22.33 17.85
C PRO A 464 13.89 22.29 16.46
N LEU A 465 13.10 23.32 16.14
CA LEU A 465 12.61 23.54 14.78
C LEU A 465 13.77 23.87 13.84
N ARG A 466 13.69 23.40 12.59
CA ARG A 466 14.77 23.56 11.62
C ARG A 466 14.29 24.17 10.31
N THR A 467 15.08 25.08 9.75
CA THR A 467 14.90 25.64 8.40
C THR A 467 15.70 24.86 7.37
N LYS A 468 15.13 24.65 6.18
CA LYS A 468 15.82 23.97 5.07
C LYS A 468 16.99 24.80 4.55
N PRO A 469 17.98 24.19 3.88
CA PRO A 469 18.93 24.94 3.09
C PRO A 469 18.20 25.56 1.88
N GLY A 470 18.45 26.85 1.60
CA GLY A 470 18.00 27.50 0.37
C GLY A 470 19.06 27.39 -0.74
N ARG A 471 18.69 27.73 -1.98
CA ARG A 471 19.68 27.93 -3.05
C ARG A 471 20.46 29.22 -2.76
N GLY A 472 21.66 29.08 -2.22
CA GLY A 472 22.48 30.23 -1.78
C GLY A 472 21.95 30.81 -0.47
N ASN A 473 20.97 31.72 -0.57
CA ASN A 473 20.43 32.43 0.59
C ASN A 473 19.54 31.53 1.48
N PRO A 474 19.51 31.75 2.81
CA PRO A 474 18.63 31.02 3.72
C PRO A 474 17.17 31.04 3.27
N THR A 475 16.47 29.91 3.38
CA THR A 475 15.04 29.84 3.07
C THR A 475 14.18 30.17 4.30
N LEU A 476 12.94 30.57 4.05
CA LEU A 476 11.91 30.74 5.09
C LEU A 476 11.11 29.45 5.36
N SER A 477 11.53 28.34 4.75
CA SER A 477 10.80 27.09 4.78
C SER A 477 11.35 26.17 5.86
N LEU A 478 10.51 25.78 6.82
CA LEU A 478 10.87 24.74 7.79
C LEU A 478 11.09 23.37 7.14
N SER A 479 11.77 22.51 7.88
CA SER A 479 12.11 21.14 7.53
C SER A 479 10.86 20.29 7.24
N CYS A 480 11.04 19.19 6.51
CA CYS A 480 9.95 18.26 6.25
C CYS A 480 9.47 17.61 7.55
N SER A 481 10.39 17.27 8.48
CA SER A 481 10.06 16.73 9.81
C SER A 481 9.05 17.62 10.55
N ASP A 482 9.37 18.91 10.71
CA ASP A 482 8.52 19.87 11.45
C ASP A 482 7.17 20.08 10.76
N LYS A 483 7.17 20.07 9.42
CA LYS A 483 5.93 20.22 8.64
C LYS A 483 5.02 19.01 8.73
N ILE A 484 5.57 17.81 8.63
CA ILE A 484 4.79 16.58 8.75
C ILE A 484 4.24 16.47 10.18
N ALA A 485 5.02 16.80 11.21
CA ALA A 485 4.53 16.87 12.59
C ALA A 485 3.33 17.81 12.74
N LYS A 486 3.41 19.01 12.16
CA LYS A 486 2.28 19.94 12.10
C LYS A 486 1.06 19.34 11.39
N TRP A 487 1.24 18.58 10.32
CA TRP A 487 0.13 17.94 9.61
C TRP A 487 -0.48 16.79 10.41
N ASN A 488 0.34 16.05 11.15
CA ASN A 488 -0.14 15.02 12.06
C ASN A 488 -1.09 15.60 13.10
N LEU A 489 -0.78 16.79 13.64
CA LEU A 489 -1.59 17.47 14.66
C LEU A 489 -2.83 18.18 14.08
N LEU A 490 -2.67 18.98 13.02
CA LEU A 490 -3.77 19.81 12.46
C LEU A 490 -4.60 19.12 11.37
N GLY A 491 -4.11 18.01 10.83
CA GLY A 491 -4.58 17.42 9.58
C GLY A 491 -3.88 17.99 8.34
N ILE A 492 -3.76 17.14 7.32
CA ILE A 492 -2.98 17.43 6.10
C ILE A 492 -3.70 18.40 5.14
N GLN A 493 -5.03 18.57 5.25
CA GLN A 493 -5.88 19.39 4.39
C GLN A 493 -5.55 20.91 4.46
N GLY A 494 -5.05 21.39 5.60
CA GLY A 494 -4.75 22.80 5.81
C GLY A 494 -5.97 23.71 5.96
N SER A 495 -5.72 25.00 6.12
CA SER A 495 -6.73 25.98 6.57
C SER A 495 -7.94 26.10 5.62
N PHE A 496 -7.73 26.22 4.31
CA PHE A 496 -8.85 26.41 3.37
C PHE A 496 -9.81 25.22 3.36
N LEU A 497 -9.29 24.01 3.13
CA LEU A 497 -10.13 22.82 3.14
C LEU A 497 -10.75 22.53 4.50
N SER A 498 -10.13 22.94 5.63
CA SER A 498 -10.73 22.76 6.96
C SER A 498 -12.04 23.54 7.18
N ILE A 499 -12.38 24.48 6.27
CA ILE A 499 -13.67 25.16 6.26
C ILE A 499 -14.76 24.24 5.68
N LEU A 500 -14.39 23.36 4.75
CA LEU A 500 -15.31 22.51 3.98
C LEU A 500 -15.38 21.07 4.51
N ILE A 501 -14.26 20.53 5.02
CA ILE A 501 -14.12 19.12 5.39
C ILE A 501 -13.47 18.96 6.78
N PRO A 502 -13.72 17.85 7.48
CA PRO A 502 -13.04 17.54 8.74
C PRO A 502 -11.53 17.31 8.54
N PRO A 503 -10.72 17.35 9.62
CA PRO A 503 -9.29 17.08 9.54
C PRO A 503 -8.99 15.69 8.96
N ILE A 504 -8.10 15.64 7.96
CA ILE A 504 -7.61 14.38 7.40
C ILE A 504 -6.30 14.01 8.10
N LYS A 505 -6.28 12.86 8.76
CA LYS A 505 -5.10 12.28 9.39
C LYS A 505 -4.44 11.27 8.44
N LEU A 506 -3.12 11.16 8.54
CA LEU A 506 -2.38 10.09 7.87
C LEU A 506 -2.40 8.87 8.79
N GLU A 507 -2.72 7.70 8.24
CA GLU A 507 -2.72 6.44 8.99
C GLU A 507 -1.31 5.88 9.13
N THR A 508 -0.49 6.05 8.08
CA THR A 508 0.87 5.49 8.04
C THR A 508 1.83 6.42 7.32
N ILE A 509 3.07 6.47 7.80
CA ILE A 509 4.23 7.01 7.07
C ILE A 509 5.20 5.88 6.76
N ILE A 510 5.46 5.70 5.46
CA ILE A 510 6.35 4.67 4.92
C ILE A 510 7.61 5.36 4.39
N VAL A 511 8.77 4.97 4.90
CA VAL A 511 10.08 5.41 4.40
C VAL A 511 10.65 4.35 3.46
N GLY A 512 11.14 4.75 2.29
CA GLY A 512 11.74 3.85 1.31
C GLY A 512 12.96 3.10 1.84
N GLY A 513 13.16 1.87 1.35
CA GLY A 513 14.33 1.06 1.66
C GLY A 513 15.63 1.72 1.20
N ASN A 514 16.76 1.23 1.71
CA ASN A 514 18.11 1.77 1.43
C ASN A 514 18.31 3.27 1.78
N SER A 515 17.32 3.91 2.39
CA SER A 515 17.49 5.20 3.08
C SER A 515 17.87 4.92 4.54
N PRO A 516 18.75 5.74 5.15
CA PRO A 516 18.92 5.74 6.60
C PRO A 516 17.57 5.86 7.29
N PHE A 517 17.31 5.01 8.28
CA PHE A 517 16.04 4.98 9.01
C PHE A 517 16.28 4.65 10.49
N SER A 518 15.57 5.35 11.36
CA SER A 518 15.47 5.02 12.78
C SER A 518 14.04 5.29 13.20
N LEU A 519 13.35 4.26 13.68
CA LEU A 519 11.97 4.39 14.16
C LEU A 519 11.90 5.42 15.29
N GLU A 520 12.83 5.35 16.25
CA GLU A 520 12.92 6.29 17.37
C GLU A 520 13.07 7.75 16.89
N ALA A 521 13.95 8.01 15.93
CA ALA A 521 14.15 9.35 15.38
C ALA A 521 12.93 9.85 14.60
N MET A 522 12.25 8.96 13.88
CA MET A 522 11.00 9.28 13.19
C MET A 522 9.90 9.62 14.19
N GLU A 523 9.67 8.80 15.21
CA GLU A 523 8.67 9.05 16.25
C GLU A 523 8.96 10.35 17.01
N ARG A 524 10.23 10.58 17.37
CA ARG A 524 10.69 11.83 17.98
C ARG A 524 10.39 13.03 17.10
N GLY A 525 10.84 13.02 15.85
CA GLY A 525 10.72 14.15 14.95
C GLY A 525 9.28 14.46 14.54
N LEU A 526 8.40 13.46 14.53
CA LEU A 526 7.02 13.57 14.03
C LEU A 526 5.95 13.78 15.10
N TYR A 527 6.12 13.25 16.32
CA TYR A 527 5.12 13.45 17.37
C TYR A 527 5.66 13.44 18.80
N LYS A 528 6.59 12.55 19.19
CA LYS A 528 6.98 12.40 20.61
C LYS A 528 7.56 13.66 21.24
N ARG A 529 8.30 14.49 20.47
CA ARG A 529 8.86 15.76 20.99
C ARG A 529 7.84 16.88 21.19
N PHE A 530 6.60 16.67 20.73
CA PHE A 530 5.51 17.65 20.87
C PHE A 530 4.43 17.11 21.80
N ASN A 531 4.01 15.86 21.64
CA ASN A 531 3.06 15.23 22.57
C ASN A 531 3.11 13.70 22.42
N SER A 532 3.47 12.98 23.49
CA SER A 532 3.55 11.51 23.51
C SER A 532 2.20 10.80 23.63
N GLU A 533 1.15 11.51 24.06
CA GLU A 533 -0.19 10.96 24.30
C GLU A 533 -1.13 11.11 23.10
N ILE A 534 -0.76 11.91 22.10
CA ILE A 534 -1.56 12.13 20.88
C ILE A 534 -1.35 11.00 19.86
N TYR A 535 -2.41 10.69 19.10
CA TYR A 535 -2.48 9.81 17.91
C TYR A 535 -1.13 9.26 17.44
N LYS A 536 -0.90 7.97 17.74
CA LYS A 536 0.30 7.23 17.37
C LYS A 536 0.24 6.91 15.87
N LEU A 537 0.97 7.70 15.10
CA LEU A 537 1.15 7.49 13.67
C LEU A 537 1.95 6.21 13.42
N LYS A 538 1.43 5.29 12.60
CA LYS A 538 2.17 4.09 12.21
C LYS A 538 3.36 4.49 11.33
N ILE A 539 4.57 4.12 11.71
CA ILE A 539 5.80 4.46 10.96
C ILE A 539 6.54 3.18 10.61
N ILE A 540 6.82 2.98 9.32
CA ILE A 540 7.43 1.74 8.81
C ILE A 540 8.49 2.08 7.77
N GLN A 541 9.51 1.22 7.66
CA GLN A 541 10.43 1.22 6.54
C GLN A 541 10.03 0.13 5.52
N SER A 542 9.92 0.53 4.25
CA SER A 542 9.63 -0.35 3.12
C SER A 542 10.87 -1.12 2.68
N LYS A 543 10.68 -2.36 2.24
CA LYS A 543 11.68 -3.20 1.53
C LYS A 543 11.97 -2.67 0.14
N HIS A 544 11.00 -2.02 -0.51
CA HIS A 544 11.21 -1.38 -1.80
C HIS A 544 11.92 -0.03 -1.64
N PHE A 545 12.87 0.24 -2.54
CA PHE A 545 13.66 1.46 -2.54
C PHE A 545 13.57 2.21 -3.88
N PHE A 546 13.82 3.51 -3.84
CA PHE A 546 13.77 4.36 -5.02
C PHE A 546 15.15 4.44 -5.69
N LYS A 547 15.28 3.94 -6.92
CA LYS A 547 16.58 3.81 -7.60
C LYS A 547 17.33 5.14 -7.81
N GLN A 548 16.62 6.25 -8.01
CA GLN A 548 17.22 7.57 -8.25
C GLN A 548 17.34 8.42 -6.97
N GLN A 549 17.37 7.77 -5.80
CA GLN A 549 17.64 8.42 -4.52
C GLN A 549 19.11 8.77 -4.35
N LYS A 550 19.41 9.55 -3.31
CA LYS A 550 20.80 9.90 -2.97
C LYS A 550 21.56 8.63 -2.56
N ASN A 551 22.74 8.41 -3.14
CA ASN A 551 23.65 7.32 -2.80
C ASN A 551 25.03 7.87 -2.41
N SER A 552 26.00 6.99 -2.20
CA SER A 552 27.40 7.33 -1.86
C SER A 552 28.14 8.03 -3.00
N GLU A 553 27.66 7.92 -4.23
CA GLU A 553 28.26 8.56 -5.41
C GLU A 553 28.02 10.07 -5.39
N ARG A 554 28.96 10.84 -5.95
CA ARG A 554 28.82 12.29 -6.10
C ARG A 554 27.80 12.64 -7.18
N LYS A 555 26.51 12.69 -6.80
CA LYS A 555 25.40 13.15 -7.65
C LYS A 555 24.83 14.48 -7.19
N ASN A 556 24.37 15.28 -8.15
CA ASN A 556 23.72 16.55 -7.90
C ASN A 556 22.21 16.39 -7.62
N PRO A 557 21.59 17.18 -6.75
CA PRO A 557 20.15 17.10 -6.58
C PRO A 557 19.46 17.70 -7.81
N CYS A 558 18.53 16.94 -8.41
CA CYS A 558 17.81 17.30 -9.63
C CYS A 558 17.16 18.70 -9.50
N PRO A 559 17.32 19.59 -10.51
CA PRO A 559 16.81 20.96 -10.45
C PRO A 559 15.29 21.05 -10.63
N SER A 560 14.70 20.01 -11.21
CA SER A 560 13.28 19.92 -11.54
C SER A 560 12.51 19.03 -10.56
N SER A 561 11.19 19.14 -10.59
CA SER A 561 10.28 18.45 -9.69
C SER A 561 9.07 17.99 -10.48
N ILE A 562 8.72 16.71 -10.38
CA ILE A 562 7.50 16.17 -10.96
C ILE A 562 6.39 16.31 -9.93
N ILE A 563 5.21 16.72 -10.35
CA ILE A 563 4.00 16.81 -9.54
C ILE A 563 2.91 16.06 -10.29
N TRP A 564 2.43 14.97 -9.72
CA TRP A 564 1.33 14.18 -10.26
C TRP A 564 0.19 14.07 -9.24
N CYS A 565 -1.04 14.08 -9.74
CA CYS A 565 -2.26 14.02 -8.97
C CYS A 565 -3.30 13.19 -9.73
N ALA A 566 -4.06 12.34 -9.05
CA ALA A 566 -5.10 11.50 -9.66
C ALA A 566 -6.35 12.33 -9.99
N VAL A 567 -6.27 13.18 -11.02
CA VAL A 567 -7.36 14.07 -11.45
C VAL A 567 -7.60 13.99 -12.95
N ARG A 568 -8.80 14.38 -13.41
CA ARG A 568 -9.20 14.20 -14.83
C ARG A 568 -8.37 15.00 -15.82
N ASN A 569 -8.00 16.23 -15.45
CA ASN A 569 -7.36 17.17 -16.35
C ASN A 569 -5.98 17.58 -15.83
N ARG A 570 -4.96 17.63 -16.70
CA ARG A 570 -3.58 18.07 -16.37
C ARG A 570 -3.08 17.40 -15.09
N ASP A 571 -3.05 16.07 -15.11
CA ASP A 571 -2.70 15.24 -13.96
C ASP A 571 -1.23 15.41 -13.54
N THR A 572 -0.35 15.72 -14.51
CA THR A 572 1.11 15.85 -14.34
C THR A 572 1.59 17.26 -14.67
N GLU A 573 2.44 17.82 -13.82
CA GLU A 573 3.17 19.07 -14.05
C GLU A 573 4.64 18.93 -13.67
N ILE A 574 5.51 19.62 -14.41
CA ILE A 574 6.93 19.75 -14.05
C ILE A 574 7.18 21.15 -13.52
N ALA A 575 7.83 21.24 -12.37
CA ALA A 575 8.26 22.49 -11.77
C ALA A 575 9.78 22.65 -11.85
N VAL A 576 10.24 23.86 -12.20
CA VAL A 576 11.64 24.27 -12.22
C VAL A 576 11.73 25.62 -11.51
N GLU A 577 12.52 25.69 -10.45
CA GLU A 577 12.63 26.89 -9.58
C GLU A 577 11.30 27.43 -9.03
N GLY A 578 10.36 26.52 -8.79
CA GLY A 578 9.02 26.84 -8.32
C GLY A 578 8.09 27.44 -9.38
N ARG A 579 8.48 27.43 -10.66
CA ARG A 579 7.62 27.79 -11.81
C ARG A 579 7.30 26.55 -12.63
N LYS A 580 6.24 26.59 -13.45
CA LYS A 580 5.97 25.53 -14.43
C LYS A 580 7.13 25.47 -15.44
N GLN A 581 7.57 24.26 -15.80
CA GLN A 581 8.59 24.08 -16.83
C GLN A 581 8.18 24.79 -18.13
N GLY A 582 9.11 25.51 -18.76
CA GLY A 582 8.87 26.34 -19.94
C GLY A 582 8.31 27.73 -19.66
N ALA A 583 7.93 28.06 -18.42
CA ALA A 583 7.62 29.44 -18.04
C ALA A 583 8.91 30.25 -17.94
N THR A 584 9.03 31.31 -18.74
CA THR A 584 10.19 32.22 -18.71
C THR A 584 9.78 33.59 -18.18
N LYS A 585 10.76 34.44 -17.86
CA LYS A 585 10.50 35.85 -17.47
C LYS A 585 9.75 36.66 -18.54
N LYS A 586 9.76 36.22 -19.80
CA LYS A 586 9.15 36.89 -20.97
C LYS A 586 7.83 36.25 -21.43
N LYS A 587 7.64 34.94 -21.21
CA LYS A 587 6.45 34.19 -21.64
C LYS A 587 5.58 33.91 -20.41
N LYS A 588 4.42 34.58 -20.32
CA LYS A 588 3.40 34.34 -19.28
C LYS A 588 2.94 32.88 -19.35
N GLY A 589 3.63 31.99 -18.65
CA GLY A 589 3.27 30.58 -18.59
C GLY A 589 2.07 30.37 -17.68
N SER A 590 1.19 29.44 -18.01
CA SER A 590 0.13 28.98 -17.10
C SER A 590 0.74 28.61 -15.73
N ASN A 591 0.17 29.11 -14.64
CA ASN A 591 0.64 28.80 -13.28
C ASN A 591 0.61 27.28 -13.01
N LEU A 592 1.48 26.83 -12.09
CA LEU A 592 1.34 25.50 -11.48
C LEU A 592 0.01 25.46 -10.72
N LEU A 593 -0.77 24.40 -10.93
CA LEU A 593 -2.11 24.26 -10.33
C LEU A 593 -2.06 23.98 -8.83
N ILE A 594 -0.88 23.63 -8.32
CA ILE A 594 -0.60 23.45 -6.90
C ILE A 594 -0.01 24.69 -6.21
N SER A 595 0.07 25.83 -6.93
CA SER A 595 0.52 27.11 -6.38
C SER A 595 -0.48 27.68 -5.36
N ARG A 596 -0.07 28.69 -4.58
CA ARG A 596 -1.00 29.32 -3.61
C ARG A 596 -2.14 30.01 -4.33
N ARG A 597 -1.86 30.70 -5.45
CA ARG A 597 -2.86 31.39 -6.26
C ARG A 597 -3.87 30.40 -6.85
N ALA A 598 -3.40 29.34 -7.50
CA ALA A 598 -4.29 28.34 -8.12
C ALA A 598 -5.15 27.58 -7.10
N LEU A 599 -4.58 27.16 -5.96
CA LEU A 599 -5.35 26.49 -4.90
C LEU A 599 -6.34 27.45 -4.23
N PHE A 600 -6.02 28.74 -4.14
CA PHE A 600 -6.95 29.73 -3.61
C PHE A 600 -8.12 29.97 -4.57
N GLU A 601 -7.84 30.06 -5.86
CA GLU A 601 -8.87 30.19 -6.89
C GLU A 601 -9.80 28.97 -6.91
N THR A 602 -9.23 27.77 -6.81
CA THR A 602 -10.00 26.52 -6.70
C THR A 602 -10.86 26.51 -5.45
N PHE A 603 -10.32 26.97 -4.31
CA PHE A 603 -11.06 27.09 -3.06
C PHE A 603 -12.29 27.99 -3.20
N LEU A 604 -12.13 29.22 -3.71
CA LEU A 604 -13.24 30.17 -3.85
C LEU A 604 -14.34 29.61 -4.76
N ARG A 605 -13.97 29.04 -5.93
CA ARG A 605 -14.94 28.38 -6.83
C ARG A 605 -15.66 27.22 -6.14
N THR A 606 -14.97 26.47 -5.28
CA THR A 606 -15.59 25.37 -4.52
C THR A 606 -16.56 25.92 -3.48
N CYS A 607 -16.22 27.02 -2.79
CA CYS A 607 -17.12 27.70 -1.86
C CYS A 607 -18.38 28.22 -2.56
N ASP A 608 -18.27 28.77 -3.76
CA ASP A 608 -19.42 29.26 -4.52
C ASP A 608 -20.37 28.11 -4.89
N LYS A 609 -19.83 26.97 -5.33
CA LYS A 609 -20.64 25.76 -5.55
C LYS A 609 -21.28 25.23 -4.27
N TYR A 610 -20.54 25.24 -3.17
CA TYR A 610 -21.02 24.73 -1.89
C TYR A 610 -22.15 25.61 -1.32
N GLN A 611 -22.10 26.94 -1.49
CA GLN A 611 -23.14 27.87 -1.01
C GLN A 611 -24.57 27.54 -1.49
N HIS A 612 -24.71 26.94 -2.68
CA HIS A 612 -26.01 26.48 -3.20
C HIS A 612 -26.61 25.30 -2.40
N SER A 613 -25.95 24.84 -1.33
CA SER A 613 -26.40 23.76 -0.42
C SER A 613 -26.73 24.22 1.02
N ASP A 614 -27.19 25.46 1.21
CA ASP A 614 -27.60 26.10 2.50
C ASP A 614 -26.47 26.50 3.47
N CYS A 615 -25.26 26.75 2.99
CA CYS A 615 -24.14 27.23 3.81
C CYS A 615 -23.74 28.69 3.48
N ASN A 616 -23.92 29.59 4.45
CA ASN A 616 -23.64 31.03 4.33
C ASN A 616 -22.13 31.37 4.36
N ILE A 617 -21.38 31.04 3.31
CA ILE A 617 -19.99 31.51 3.14
C ILE A 617 -19.97 32.54 2.00
N ARG A 618 -20.40 33.78 2.23
CA ARG A 618 -20.27 34.85 1.21
C ARG A 618 -18.86 35.46 1.26
N HIS A 619 -18.14 35.46 0.14
CA HIS A 619 -16.83 36.10 0.07
C HIS A 619 -16.89 37.53 -0.47
N PRO A 620 -16.27 38.52 0.20
CA PRO A 620 -16.28 39.90 -0.28
C PRO A 620 -15.46 40.02 -1.58
N LYS A 621 -15.84 40.97 -2.44
CA LYS A 621 -15.02 41.36 -3.60
C LYS A 621 -13.64 41.80 -3.08
N LYS A 622 -12.56 41.26 -3.66
CA LYS A 622 -11.15 41.56 -3.31
C LYS A 622 -10.66 41.03 -1.94
N ILE A 623 -11.12 39.85 -1.49
CA ILE A 623 -10.54 39.20 -0.31
C ILE A 623 -9.08 38.78 -0.53
N THR A 624 -8.21 39.07 0.44
CA THR A 624 -6.81 38.63 0.40
C THR A 624 -6.67 37.15 0.76
N TYR A 625 -5.62 36.51 0.24
CA TYR A 625 -5.28 35.12 0.61
C TYR A 625 -5.12 34.93 2.12
N LEU A 626 -4.55 35.91 2.83
CA LEU A 626 -4.38 35.86 4.28
C LEU A 626 -5.70 35.98 5.02
N ASP A 627 -6.58 36.91 4.63
CA ASP A 627 -7.85 37.11 5.32
C ASP A 627 -8.78 35.93 5.15
N CYS A 628 -8.79 35.32 3.95
CA CYS A 628 -9.54 34.08 3.73
C CYS A 628 -9.03 32.94 4.63
N LYS A 629 -7.73 32.86 4.92
CA LYS A 629 -7.22 31.85 5.87
C LYS A 629 -7.75 32.04 7.28
N LYS A 630 -8.05 33.27 7.70
CA LYS A 630 -8.58 33.55 9.04
C LYS A 630 -10.00 33.01 9.23
N TRP A 631 -10.71 32.69 8.15
CA TRP A 631 -12.07 32.11 8.21
C TRP A 631 -12.11 30.71 8.82
N SER A 632 -11.03 29.96 8.73
CA SER A 632 -10.93 28.63 9.33
C SER A 632 -10.70 28.72 10.85
N LYS A 633 -11.66 29.30 11.60
CA LYS A 633 -11.51 29.67 13.01
C LYS A 633 -10.97 28.52 13.87
N ASN A 634 -11.57 27.34 13.76
CA ASN A 634 -11.14 26.16 14.54
C ASN A 634 -9.70 25.74 14.23
N TYR A 635 -9.33 25.70 12.94
CA TYR A 635 -7.97 25.39 12.51
C TYR A 635 -6.96 26.45 12.99
N GLN A 636 -7.32 27.74 12.94
CA GLN A 636 -6.44 28.82 13.40
C GLN A 636 -6.29 28.79 14.91
N SER A 637 -7.38 28.57 15.66
CA SER A 637 -7.35 28.45 17.11
C SER A 637 -6.44 27.32 17.54
N LEU A 638 -6.64 26.11 16.98
CA LEU A 638 -5.79 24.96 17.28
C LEU A 638 -4.34 25.21 16.86
N TRP A 639 -4.10 25.85 15.71
CA TRP A 639 -2.75 26.19 15.29
C TRP A 639 -2.08 27.19 16.24
N ASN A 640 -2.81 28.17 16.76
CA ASN A 640 -2.29 29.14 17.71
C ASN A 640 -1.92 28.47 19.04
N THR A 641 -2.78 27.58 19.56
CA THR A 641 -2.50 26.77 20.75
C THR A 641 -1.24 25.91 20.56
N LEU A 642 -1.16 25.15 19.47
CA LEU A 642 0.01 24.32 19.18
C LEU A 642 1.27 25.18 18.98
N LYS A 643 1.13 26.38 18.42
CA LYS A 643 2.25 27.31 18.26
C LYS A 643 2.74 27.84 19.61
N SER A 644 1.85 28.12 20.54
CA SER A 644 2.22 28.55 21.89
C SER A 644 2.75 27.44 22.78
N GLU A 645 2.42 26.17 22.51
CA GLU A 645 2.83 25.03 23.34
C GLU A 645 4.09 24.32 22.82
N PHE A 646 4.20 24.15 21.50
CA PHE A 646 5.15 23.21 20.89
C PHE A 646 5.94 23.78 19.71
N PHE A 647 5.41 24.79 19.03
CA PHE A 647 6.02 25.38 17.83
C PHE A 647 6.36 26.87 18.01
N HIS A 648 6.88 27.26 19.18
CA HIS A 648 7.09 28.67 19.57
C HIS A 648 7.80 29.49 18.48
N ASP A 649 8.89 28.95 17.94
CA ASP A 649 9.76 29.60 16.95
C ASP A 649 9.32 29.38 15.50
N TRP A 650 8.09 28.92 15.25
CA TRP A 650 7.61 28.73 13.88
C TRP A 650 7.54 30.07 13.12
N PRO A 651 8.37 30.27 12.07
CA PRO A 651 8.51 31.57 11.43
C PRO A 651 7.25 31.93 10.64
N SER A 652 6.85 33.19 10.77
CA SER A 652 5.82 33.80 9.93
C SER A 652 6.39 34.16 8.56
N LYS A 653 5.61 33.93 7.50
CA LYS A 653 5.99 34.42 6.16
C LYS A 653 5.80 35.94 6.10
N PRO A 654 6.63 36.67 5.34
CA PRO A 654 6.43 38.09 5.06
C PRO A 654 5.01 38.39 4.60
N ILE A 655 4.44 39.50 5.09
CA ILE A 655 3.05 39.88 4.83
C ILE A 655 2.77 40.06 3.33
N GLN A 656 3.72 40.63 2.58
CA GLN A 656 3.58 40.84 1.13
C GLN A 656 3.36 39.54 0.36
N LEU A 657 3.88 38.41 0.86
CA LEU A 657 3.68 37.11 0.22
C LEU A 657 2.29 36.52 0.49
N GLN A 658 1.50 37.12 1.38
CA GLN A 658 0.24 36.56 1.90
C GLN A 658 -0.97 37.45 1.59
N THR A 659 -0.78 38.71 1.19
CA THR A 659 -1.87 39.69 0.99
C THR A 659 -2.32 39.85 -0.47
N PHE A 660 -1.88 38.97 -1.38
CA PHE A 660 -2.33 39.00 -2.77
C PHE A 660 -3.82 38.66 -2.89
N VAL A 661 -4.46 39.22 -3.93
CA VAL A 661 -5.87 39.02 -4.29
C VAL A 661 -5.99 38.28 -5.64
N LEU A 662 -7.16 37.67 -5.90
CA LEU A 662 -7.44 37.00 -7.17
C LEU A 662 -8.01 37.95 -8.22
#